data_AF-A0A842RCJ1-F1
#
_entry.id   AF-A0A842RCJ1-F1
#
_cell.length_a   1.000
_cell.length_b   1.000
_cell.length_c   1.000
_cell.angle_alpha   90.00
_cell.angle_beta   90.00
_cell.angle_gamma   90.00
#
_symmetry.space_group_name_H-M   'P 1'
#
loop_
_entity.id
_entity.type
_entity.pdbx_description
1 polymer ?
#
loop_
_entity_poly.entity_id
_entity_poly.type
_entity_poly.pdbx_seq_one_letter_code
_entity_poly.pdbx_strand_id
1 'polypeptide(L)'
;MKNSNHPQTCFLTLVFLLLVFQPIIIIAANCQNNIHSISSNDLSSEKDSNNILLRKETNDFSLSTNYSHPLSKDTLFMLPGDEIVLLGGGNVKKPNCTDSCEISGVILDDEDSSFDTMDFLYESFGNYPEVVTGNIDTSYNYEIICSGRSVSTRIYNITKHENNSTEVTEMHEIPDEGQWAVTAGDVDGDGLDEIILYGELLTIYDDALADFALLYQTSDFYIQDLYYDDLLFQEVVCGNIDNDENEEIALAIKWTKDSGMVTDYTSYIWILDHDYSELKEYTKETENDDHNLDITFGDLDDDHIDEFVYLLGDLYIVDDKNTNFDQIKTISSYSTSGGTYPIDFSHTGKLACGNLDDDYKEDIVFQNIWSDELNLAVFNSGNNFEIEKHFILDSSMDEDYYHHALTIGNLDSDAQEELAVSYYFYPQGGSGELRFKSIDDKLENWAIIEEKIYDYQDIEYHQPAIFSGDFDHDGITLKYTGIHNQSISTPRIFTVLAAPPTITGVDQNFALSGTMYGTGVENSETSSNGYSISHGLSVTVKKQLFPFDLLNIHATTTLNWEFEQTNAHTSTITTSTEYTTDYQDNYVIFETVLYDQFYYEFISHRNESLIGSQMAINLPGTASIYKWTVNYFNENNGDFPDIGNETFTHTVGQAWTYPTTNQKNTLLTENQENGGTWSDTTKHPVGQGGGTISTRVDLQEIEETTQERTFSVGWSAGFEAFQEKLDISYVGEKSWSSAYTVSFGENTAYQGTVGDIGKKYYEDYSYSFGLFVYTIVREDEGAEGLTYQVINYWVEDYYGPLENPTGPIGVPFISTLWIFLAVSLFTAITTLTLHRKSSK
;
A
#
# COMPACT_ATOMS: atom_id res chain seq x y z
N MET A 1 -75.24 15.08 27.64
CA MET A 1 -75.56 14.23 28.81
C MET A 1 -74.26 14.02 29.57
N LYS A 2 -74.25 14.47 30.83
CA LYS A 2 -73.16 14.50 31.83
C LYS A 2 -71.80 15.02 31.29
N ASN A 3 -71.66 16.34 31.04
CA ASN A 3 -71.34 17.45 31.98
C ASN A 3 -69.92 17.34 32.58
N SER A 4 -69.05 18.36 32.58
CA SER A 4 -69.16 19.75 32.10
C SER A 4 -67.85 20.53 32.37
N ASN A 5 -67.47 21.40 31.43
CA ASN A 5 -66.96 22.79 31.59
C ASN A 5 -65.53 23.09 32.14
N HIS A 6 -64.64 23.53 31.23
CA HIS A 6 -63.98 24.88 31.10
C HIS A 6 -63.85 25.84 32.32
N PRO A 7 -63.00 26.90 32.28
CA PRO A 7 -61.72 27.14 31.55
C PRO A 7 -60.64 27.99 32.32
N GLN A 8 -59.51 28.23 31.62
CA GLN A 8 -58.67 29.46 31.58
C GLN A 8 -57.49 29.74 32.56
N THR A 9 -56.42 30.22 31.90
CA THR A 9 -55.34 31.18 32.26
C THR A 9 -53.97 30.72 32.82
N CYS A 10 -52.98 30.86 31.92
CA CYS A 10 -51.70 31.60 32.04
C CYS A 10 -50.40 30.90 32.50
N PHE A 11 -49.49 30.81 31.51
CA PHE A 11 -48.10 31.27 31.48
C PHE A 11 -46.96 30.54 32.24
N LEU A 12 -46.01 30.09 31.40
CA LEU A 12 -44.54 30.21 31.48
C LEU A 12 -43.69 29.06 32.07
N THR A 13 -42.73 28.66 31.21
CA THR A 13 -41.29 28.32 31.46
C THR A 13 -40.84 26.85 31.48
N LEU A 14 -40.21 26.48 30.35
CA LEU A 14 -38.93 25.76 30.14
C LEU A 14 -38.71 24.26 30.52
N VAL A 15 -38.61 23.44 29.45
CA VAL A 15 -37.35 22.87 28.85
C VAL A 15 -36.66 21.60 29.42
N PHE A 16 -36.25 20.76 28.45
CA PHE A 16 -35.27 19.65 28.37
C PHE A 16 -35.66 18.25 28.91
N LEU A 17 -35.93 17.28 27.99
CA LEU A 17 -34.99 16.21 27.57
C LEU A 17 -35.64 15.22 26.56
N LEU A 18 -34.81 14.71 25.63
CA LEU A 18 -34.90 13.46 24.84
C LEU A 18 -35.89 13.36 23.64
N LEU A 19 -35.34 13.47 22.42
CA LEU A 19 -35.77 12.68 21.26
C LEU A 19 -34.55 12.25 20.44
N VAL A 20 -34.46 10.94 20.21
CA VAL A 20 -33.57 10.24 19.27
C VAL A 20 -34.45 9.68 18.13
N PHE A 21 -33.86 9.57 16.94
CA PHE A 21 -34.27 8.86 15.71
C PHE A 21 -35.08 9.63 14.63
N GLN A 22 -34.32 10.05 13.61
CA GLN A 22 -34.45 9.96 12.13
C GLN A 22 -35.79 10.26 11.41
N PRO A 23 -35.70 10.82 10.18
CA PRO A 23 -35.69 9.94 8.99
C PRO A 23 -34.66 10.31 7.90
N ILE A 24 -34.27 9.25 7.20
CA ILE A 24 -33.53 9.14 5.93
C ILE A 24 -34.11 10.03 4.83
N ILE A 25 -33.24 10.71 4.07
CA ILE A 25 -33.56 11.33 2.77
C ILE A 25 -32.62 10.73 1.72
N ILE A 26 -33.22 10.10 0.70
CA ILE A 26 -32.58 9.65 -0.54
C ILE A 26 -32.64 10.81 -1.53
N ILE A 27 -31.48 11.21 -2.09
CA ILE A 27 -31.43 12.09 -3.26
C ILE A 27 -30.71 11.34 -4.37
N ALA A 28 -31.46 11.03 -5.43
CA ALA A 28 -30.93 10.59 -6.71
C ALA A 28 -30.54 11.83 -7.53
N ALA A 29 -29.29 11.90 -7.97
CA ALA A 29 -28.82 12.88 -8.94
C ALA A 29 -28.61 12.19 -10.29
N ASN A 30 -29.27 12.75 -11.31
CA ASN A 30 -29.32 12.30 -12.69
C ASN A 30 -28.45 13.26 -13.51
N CYS A 31 -27.32 12.80 -14.05
CA CYS A 31 -26.47 13.60 -14.93
C CYS A 31 -26.59 13.08 -16.38
N GLN A 32 -27.25 13.88 -17.22
CA GLN A 32 -27.26 13.72 -18.68
C GLN A 32 -25.95 14.27 -19.26
N ASN A 33 -25.19 13.41 -19.93
CA ASN A 33 -24.06 13.81 -20.77
C ASN A 33 -24.54 14.45 -22.08
N ASN A 34 -24.12 15.70 -22.32
CA ASN A 34 -24.15 16.34 -23.64
C ASN A 34 -22.72 16.33 -24.20
N ILE A 35 -22.44 15.42 -25.13
CA ILE A 35 -21.20 15.43 -25.93
C ILE A 35 -21.49 16.17 -27.23
N HIS A 36 -20.79 17.29 -27.45
CA HIS A 36 -20.71 17.95 -28.75
C HIS A 36 -19.62 17.28 -29.59
N SER A 37 -20.04 16.71 -30.72
CA SER A 37 -19.20 16.22 -31.80
C SER A 37 -18.30 17.33 -32.38
N ILE A 38 -17.00 17.09 -32.48
CA ILE A 38 -16.11 17.83 -33.40
C ILE A 38 -15.60 16.85 -34.45
N SER A 39 -15.87 17.21 -35.70
CA SER A 39 -15.60 16.45 -36.91
C SER A 39 -14.13 16.52 -37.33
N SER A 40 -13.64 15.39 -37.83
CA SER A 40 -12.47 15.21 -38.67
C SER A 40 -12.44 16.14 -39.89
N ASN A 41 -11.32 16.82 -40.13
CA ASN A 41 -10.63 16.86 -41.44
C ASN A 41 -9.36 17.74 -41.41
N ASP A 42 -8.40 17.30 -42.21
CA ASP A 42 -7.20 17.99 -42.72
C ASP A 42 -6.02 18.21 -41.77
N LEU A 43 -4.97 17.38 -41.92
CA LEU A 43 -3.71 17.84 -42.52
C LEU A 43 -2.76 16.67 -42.85
N SER A 44 -2.26 16.73 -44.07
CA SER A 44 -1.33 15.83 -44.73
C SER A 44 0.14 16.17 -44.44
N SER A 45 0.97 15.12 -44.57
CA SER A 45 2.35 15.11 -45.10
C SER A 45 3.52 15.72 -44.30
N GLU A 46 4.62 14.95 -44.34
CA GLU A 46 6.04 15.25 -44.09
C GLU A 46 6.64 14.85 -42.72
N LYS A 47 7.26 13.66 -42.77
CA LYS A 47 8.66 13.31 -42.44
C LYS A 47 9.47 14.19 -41.48
N ASP A 48 10.23 13.44 -40.68
CA ASP A 48 11.48 13.72 -39.96
C ASP A 48 11.34 14.12 -38.48
N SER A 49 11.41 13.07 -37.64
CA SER A 49 12.27 12.91 -36.46
C SER A 49 12.67 14.18 -35.68
N ASN A 50 12.00 14.38 -34.56
CA ASN A 50 12.53 14.76 -33.24
C ASN A 50 11.35 15.22 -32.37
N ASN A 51 10.82 14.35 -31.50
CA ASN A 51 9.84 14.78 -30.51
C ASN A 51 10.27 14.35 -29.11
N ILE A 52 10.66 15.38 -28.36
CA ILE A 52 10.69 15.48 -26.91
C ILE A 52 9.26 15.23 -26.41
N LEU A 53 9.06 14.21 -25.57
CA LEU A 53 7.81 14.00 -24.85
C LEU A 53 7.71 15.00 -23.69
N LEU A 54 6.65 15.81 -23.71
CA LEU A 54 6.21 16.61 -22.58
C LEU A 54 5.17 15.79 -21.80
N ARG A 55 5.57 15.30 -20.61
CA ARG A 55 4.71 14.66 -19.61
C ARG A 55 3.66 15.68 -19.14
N LYS A 56 2.39 15.30 -19.15
CA LYS A 56 1.28 16.11 -18.64
C LYS A 56 0.77 15.44 -17.37
N GLU A 57 1.15 15.97 -16.22
CA GLU A 57 0.61 15.58 -14.92
C GLU A 57 -0.83 16.06 -14.81
N THR A 58 -1.74 15.14 -14.52
CA THR A 58 -3.07 15.44 -14.02
C THR A 58 -3.31 14.58 -12.79
N ASN A 59 -3.06 15.17 -11.61
CA ASN A 59 -3.47 14.63 -10.32
C ASN A 59 -4.94 15.00 -10.11
N ASP A 60 -5.82 14.00 -10.01
CA ASP A 60 -7.08 14.07 -9.26
C ASP A 60 -7.76 12.68 -9.30
N PHE A 61 -7.49 11.84 -8.31
CA PHE A 61 -8.35 10.71 -7.96
C PHE A 61 -8.58 10.72 -6.44
N SER A 62 -9.86 10.69 -6.05
CA SER A 62 -10.31 10.57 -4.67
C SER A 62 -11.15 9.30 -4.54
N LEU A 63 -10.75 8.36 -3.69
CA LEU A 63 -11.49 7.15 -3.37
C LEU A 63 -11.83 7.09 -1.86
N SER A 64 -13.02 6.56 -1.57
CA SER A 64 -13.69 6.69 -0.27
C SER A 64 -13.19 5.72 0.79
N THR A 65 -13.08 6.22 2.01
CA THR A 65 -12.74 5.51 3.25
C THR A 65 -13.80 4.48 3.65
N ASN A 66 -13.45 3.19 3.69
CA ASN A 66 -13.99 2.17 4.59
C ASN A 66 -13.11 0.91 4.52
N TYR A 67 -12.12 0.78 5.41
CA TYR A 67 -11.40 -0.48 5.61
C TYR A 67 -11.51 -0.92 7.06
N SER A 68 -11.82 -2.20 7.24
CA SER A 68 -11.89 -2.84 8.55
C SER A 68 -11.51 -4.32 8.46
N HIS A 69 -10.45 -4.72 7.75
CA HIS A 69 -9.92 -6.10 7.84
C HIS A 69 -8.39 -6.13 7.70
N PRO A 70 -7.70 -7.01 8.45
CA PRO A 70 -6.24 -7.10 8.50
C PRO A 70 -5.69 -7.80 7.26
N LEU A 71 -4.52 -7.33 6.79
CA LEU A 71 -3.62 -8.00 5.86
C LEU A 71 -3.40 -9.47 6.29
N SER A 72 -3.16 -10.36 5.32
CA SER A 72 -2.86 -11.79 5.51
C SER A 72 -1.82 -12.00 6.62
N LYS A 73 -1.97 -13.10 7.35
CA LYS A 73 -1.57 -13.15 8.75
C LYS A 73 -0.11 -13.48 9.04
N ASP A 74 0.72 -13.90 8.09
CA ASP A 74 2.01 -14.50 8.50
C ASP A 74 3.24 -14.05 7.71
N THR A 75 3.15 -13.58 6.47
CA THR A 75 4.33 -13.14 5.69
C THR A 75 4.02 -11.92 4.80
N LEU A 76 4.90 -10.93 4.79
CA LEU A 76 4.89 -9.76 3.91
C LEU A 76 6.14 -9.84 3.04
N PHE A 77 5.95 -9.95 1.73
CA PHE A 77 7.02 -9.84 0.76
C PHE A 77 7.11 -8.39 0.30
N MET A 78 8.32 -7.84 0.28
CA MET A 78 8.63 -6.65 -0.47
C MET A 78 9.49 -7.12 -1.63
N LEU A 79 8.88 -7.17 -2.80
CA LEU A 79 9.46 -7.76 -4.00
C LEU A 79 10.39 -6.72 -4.67
N PRO A 80 11.71 -6.95 -4.72
CA PRO A 80 12.51 -6.60 -5.89
C PRO A 80 12.07 -7.48 -7.07
N GLY A 81 12.53 -7.16 -8.29
CA GLY A 81 12.04 -7.85 -9.48
C GLY A 81 12.44 -9.33 -9.46
N ASP A 82 11.51 -10.19 -9.85
CA ASP A 82 11.79 -11.56 -10.26
C ASP A 82 12.79 -11.59 -11.42
N GLU A 83 13.78 -12.47 -11.29
CA GLU A 83 14.69 -12.81 -12.36
C GLU A 83 14.06 -13.89 -13.27
N ILE A 84 14.44 -13.94 -14.55
CA ILE A 84 13.97 -14.99 -15.48
C ILE A 84 15.12 -15.92 -15.84
N VAL A 85 14.84 -17.22 -15.82
CA VAL A 85 15.74 -18.20 -16.42
C VAL A 85 15.12 -18.78 -17.69
N LEU A 86 15.88 -18.73 -18.78
CA LEU A 86 15.54 -19.31 -20.07
C LEU A 86 16.43 -20.52 -20.33
N LEU A 87 15.85 -21.70 -20.48
CA LEU A 87 16.56 -22.91 -20.86
C LEU A 87 16.17 -23.36 -22.27
N GLY A 88 17.17 -23.51 -23.14
CA GLY A 88 17.00 -24.01 -24.49
C GLY A 88 17.84 -25.27 -24.74
N GLY A 89 17.20 -26.32 -25.26
CA GLY A 89 17.89 -27.55 -25.67
C GLY A 89 18.56 -27.40 -27.04
N GLY A 90 19.83 -27.78 -27.16
CA GLY A 90 20.57 -27.76 -28.41
C GLY A 90 21.53 -28.94 -28.56
N ASN A 91 21.51 -29.60 -29.72
CA ASN A 91 22.52 -30.60 -30.06
C ASN A 91 23.74 -29.94 -30.71
N VAL A 92 24.73 -29.53 -29.90
CA VAL A 92 26.05 -29.23 -30.47
C VAL A 92 26.67 -30.55 -30.91
N LYS A 93 26.65 -30.82 -32.23
CA LYS A 93 27.37 -31.96 -32.83
C LYS A 93 28.87 -31.85 -32.56
N LYS A 94 29.33 -32.31 -31.40
CA LYS A 94 30.71 -32.75 -31.22
C LYS A 94 30.90 -33.98 -32.11
N PRO A 95 31.96 -34.06 -32.94
CA PRO A 95 32.07 -35.11 -33.97
C PRO A 95 32.10 -36.58 -33.52
N ASN A 96 31.84 -36.92 -32.25
CA ASN A 96 31.86 -38.30 -31.73
C ASN A 96 30.92 -38.57 -30.51
N CYS A 97 29.97 -37.70 -30.15
CA CYS A 97 28.96 -38.01 -29.11
C CYS A 97 27.63 -38.30 -29.79
N THR A 98 27.03 -39.47 -29.53
CA THR A 98 25.80 -39.92 -30.18
C THR A 98 24.53 -39.72 -29.35
N ASP A 99 24.63 -39.36 -28.06
CA ASP A 99 23.50 -39.45 -27.12
C ASP A 99 23.49 -38.34 -26.05
N SER A 100 24.04 -37.15 -26.31
CA SER A 100 24.08 -36.05 -25.32
C SER A 100 23.49 -34.76 -25.89
N CYS A 101 22.31 -34.38 -25.40
CA CYS A 101 21.75 -33.04 -25.55
C CYS A 101 22.50 -32.06 -24.63
N GLU A 102 22.79 -30.85 -25.10
CA GLU A 102 23.35 -29.77 -24.27
C GLU A 102 22.20 -28.79 -23.97
N ILE A 103 21.96 -28.48 -22.68
CA ILE A 103 21.06 -27.38 -22.31
C ILE A 103 21.92 -26.13 -22.14
N SER A 104 21.52 -25.04 -22.80
CA SER A 104 22.09 -23.71 -22.57
C SER A 104 21.06 -22.87 -21.83
N GLY A 105 21.49 -22.24 -20.74
CA GLY A 105 20.66 -21.36 -19.93
C GLY A 105 21.06 -19.90 -20.04
N VAL A 106 20.10 -19.00 -19.89
CA VAL A 106 20.33 -17.56 -19.75
C VAL A 106 19.53 -17.09 -18.54
N ILE A 107 20.19 -16.48 -17.57
CA ILE A 107 19.54 -15.75 -16.48
C ILE A 107 19.45 -14.28 -16.89
N LEU A 108 18.28 -13.72 -16.67
CA LEU A 108 17.89 -12.34 -16.92
C LEU A 108 17.72 -11.67 -15.57
N ASP A 109 18.60 -10.71 -15.29
CA ASP A 109 18.69 -9.91 -14.07
C ASP A 109 18.03 -8.55 -14.32
N ASP A 110 17.26 -8.04 -13.35
CA ASP A 110 16.50 -6.79 -13.45
C ASP A 110 17.40 -5.54 -13.32
N GLU A 111 18.49 -5.62 -12.55
CA GLU A 111 19.38 -4.48 -12.26
C GLU A 111 20.46 -4.24 -13.33
N ASP A 112 20.84 -5.26 -14.12
CA ASP A 112 21.94 -5.19 -15.07
C ASP A 112 21.51 -5.49 -16.52
N SER A 113 21.61 -4.48 -17.39
CA SER A 113 21.45 -4.63 -18.86
C SER A 113 22.47 -5.60 -19.53
N SER A 114 23.30 -6.29 -18.74
CA SER A 114 24.30 -7.25 -19.18
C SER A 114 23.97 -8.67 -18.75
N PHE A 115 23.79 -9.52 -19.75
CA PHE A 115 23.70 -10.98 -19.62
C PHE A 115 24.94 -11.57 -18.97
N ASP A 116 24.74 -12.23 -17.84
CA ASP A 116 25.58 -13.37 -17.51
C ASP A 116 25.03 -14.59 -18.26
N THR A 117 25.52 -14.81 -19.47
CA THR A 117 25.30 -16.07 -20.17
C THR A 117 25.95 -17.18 -19.35
N MET A 118 25.14 -17.99 -18.67
CA MET A 118 25.63 -19.17 -17.97
C MET A 118 25.86 -20.31 -18.97
N ASP A 119 27.12 -20.49 -19.36
CA ASP A 119 27.59 -21.66 -20.13
C ASP A 119 27.63 -22.93 -19.24
N PHE A 120 26.55 -23.30 -18.56
CA PHE A 120 26.55 -24.44 -17.64
C PHE A 120 25.21 -25.15 -17.61
N LEU A 121 25.08 -26.20 -18.40
CA LEU A 121 24.35 -27.44 -18.11
C LEU A 121 24.73 -28.46 -19.21
N TYR A 122 25.98 -28.93 -19.17
CA TYR A 122 26.57 -29.84 -20.17
C TYR A 122 26.10 -31.31 -20.05
N GLU A 123 25.02 -31.55 -19.33
CA GLU A 123 24.55 -32.89 -19.03
C GLU A 123 23.29 -33.21 -19.85
N SER A 124 23.19 -34.47 -20.27
CA SER A 124 22.12 -34.95 -21.13
C SER A 124 20.82 -35.06 -20.32
N PHE A 125 20.13 -33.94 -20.15
CA PHE A 125 18.70 -34.00 -19.87
C PHE A 125 18.05 -34.68 -21.07
N GLY A 126 17.17 -35.64 -20.81
CA GLY A 126 16.57 -36.47 -21.84
C GLY A 126 15.74 -35.66 -22.83
N ASN A 127 14.92 -36.35 -23.62
CA ASN A 127 13.91 -35.65 -24.39
C ASN A 127 12.86 -35.08 -23.42
N TYR A 128 12.45 -33.82 -23.64
CA TYR A 128 11.42 -33.11 -22.86
C TYR A 128 11.83 -32.87 -21.40
N PRO A 129 12.82 -32.00 -21.14
CA PRO A 129 13.07 -31.54 -19.79
C PRO A 129 11.89 -30.68 -19.32
N GLU A 130 11.44 -30.94 -18.11
CA GLU A 130 10.60 -30.02 -17.35
C GLU A 130 11.48 -29.34 -16.31
N VAL A 131 11.27 -28.05 -16.14
CA VAL A 131 12.03 -27.25 -15.21
C VAL A 131 11.08 -26.37 -14.45
N VAL A 132 11.19 -26.43 -13.13
CA VAL A 132 10.43 -25.64 -12.17
C VAL A 132 11.38 -25.04 -11.16
N THR A 133 10.88 -24.12 -10.37
CA THR A 133 11.58 -23.52 -9.25
C THR A 133 10.80 -23.68 -7.97
N GLY A 134 11.51 -23.63 -6.86
CA GLY A 134 10.92 -23.65 -5.53
C GLY A 134 11.96 -23.28 -4.49
N ASN A 135 11.50 -22.84 -3.32
CA ASN A 135 12.31 -22.57 -2.15
C ASN A 135 12.53 -23.85 -1.35
N ILE A 136 13.54 -24.65 -1.70
CA ILE A 136 13.71 -26.01 -1.18
C ILE A 136 14.61 -26.03 0.06
N ASP A 137 15.22 -24.91 0.43
CA ASP A 137 16.12 -24.84 1.57
C ASP A 137 15.94 -23.58 2.43
N THR A 138 16.65 -23.54 3.56
CA THR A 138 16.51 -22.43 4.53
C THR A 138 17.11 -21.10 4.08
N SER A 139 17.63 -21.03 2.85
CA SER A 139 18.21 -19.81 2.29
C SER A 139 17.15 -18.87 1.71
N TYR A 140 15.90 -19.35 1.53
CA TYR A 140 14.77 -18.59 0.97
C TYR A 140 14.97 -18.16 -0.48
N ASN A 141 15.79 -18.91 -1.21
CA ASN A 141 16.14 -18.62 -2.59
C ASN A 141 15.55 -19.70 -3.45
N TYR A 142 15.18 -19.33 -4.68
CA TYR A 142 14.61 -20.33 -5.57
C TYR A 142 15.72 -21.22 -6.12
N GLU A 143 15.60 -22.51 -5.87
CA GLU A 143 16.37 -23.54 -6.55
C GLU A 143 15.78 -23.87 -7.92
N ILE A 144 16.62 -24.34 -8.85
CA ILE A 144 16.17 -24.91 -10.11
C ILE A 144 16.03 -26.43 -9.95
N ILE A 145 14.84 -26.95 -10.23
CA ILE A 145 14.58 -28.40 -10.31
C ILE A 145 14.40 -28.79 -11.77
N CYS A 146 15.31 -29.61 -12.29
CA CYS A 146 15.23 -30.13 -13.65
C CYS A 146 14.85 -31.61 -13.61
N SER A 147 13.76 -31.99 -14.27
CA SER A 147 13.32 -33.37 -14.47
C SER A 147 13.21 -33.68 -15.96
N GLY A 148 13.13 -34.96 -16.33
CA GLY A 148 12.89 -35.32 -17.72
C GLY A 148 12.78 -36.82 -17.94
N ARG A 149 12.27 -37.19 -19.11
CA ARG A 149 12.01 -38.60 -19.41
C ARG A 149 13.30 -39.42 -19.49
N SER A 150 13.35 -40.46 -18.64
CA SER A 150 14.47 -41.40 -18.56
C SER A 150 15.81 -40.78 -18.14
N VAL A 151 15.72 -39.73 -17.31
CA VAL A 151 16.87 -39.08 -16.68
C VAL A 151 16.58 -38.80 -15.21
N SER A 152 17.64 -38.67 -14.40
CA SER A 152 17.54 -38.27 -13.00
C SER A 152 16.94 -36.86 -12.88
N THR A 153 16.09 -36.63 -11.88
CA THR A 153 15.75 -35.27 -11.46
C THR A 153 16.91 -34.68 -10.69
N ARG A 154 17.25 -33.41 -10.94
CA ARG A 154 18.38 -32.73 -10.32
C ARG A 154 17.97 -31.37 -9.79
N ILE A 155 18.49 -31.04 -8.62
CA ILE A 155 18.23 -29.78 -7.94
C ILE A 155 19.52 -28.96 -7.94
N TYR A 156 19.40 -27.70 -8.31
CA TYR A 156 20.51 -26.77 -8.42
C TYR A 156 20.23 -25.51 -7.59
N ASN A 157 21.20 -25.13 -6.77
CA ASN A 157 21.23 -23.82 -6.13
C ASN A 157 21.95 -22.82 -7.06
N ILE A 158 21.38 -21.61 -7.18
CA ILE A 158 21.99 -20.48 -7.86
C ILE A 158 22.55 -19.53 -6.81
N THR A 159 23.82 -19.15 -6.93
CA THR A 159 24.43 -18.16 -6.05
C THR A 159 25.02 -17.01 -6.88
N LYS A 160 24.51 -15.79 -6.71
CA LYS A 160 25.13 -14.57 -7.27
C LYS A 160 26.20 -14.04 -6.33
N HIS A 161 27.44 -13.93 -6.83
CA HIS A 161 28.58 -13.41 -6.06
C HIS A 161 28.67 -11.88 -6.19
N GLU A 162 29.27 -11.20 -5.20
CA GLU A 162 29.46 -9.72 -5.18
C GLU A 162 30.12 -9.12 -6.44
N ASN A 163 30.77 -9.95 -7.26
CA ASN A 163 31.39 -9.54 -8.53
C ASN A 163 30.49 -9.73 -9.75
N ASN A 164 29.17 -9.84 -9.54
CA ASN A 164 28.14 -10.18 -10.53
C ASN A 164 28.55 -11.40 -11.35
N SER A 165 29.02 -12.46 -10.67
CA SER A 165 29.16 -13.76 -11.33
C SER A 165 28.21 -14.72 -10.67
N THR A 166 27.47 -15.46 -11.47
CA THR A 166 26.57 -16.49 -10.98
C THR A 166 27.30 -17.84 -10.91
N GLU A 167 27.07 -18.61 -9.85
CA GLU A 167 27.52 -19.99 -9.68
C GLU A 167 26.30 -20.89 -9.54
N VAL A 168 26.20 -21.93 -10.38
CA VAL A 168 25.17 -22.97 -10.24
C VAL A 168 25.82 -24.19 -9.62
N THR A 169 25.27 -24.68 -8.51
CA THR A 169 25.76 -25.87 -7.81
C THR A 169 24.68 -26.92 -7.69
N GLU A 170 24.97 -28.16 -8.09
CA GLU A 170 24.05 -29.28 -7.89
C GLU A 170 23.98 -29.61 -6.39
N MET A 171 22.77 -29.56 -5.83
CA MET A 171 22.48 -29.87 -4.44
C MET A 171 22.21 -31.36 -4.26
N HIS A 172 21.39 -31.93 -5.14
CA HIS A 172 20.89 -33.30 -5.01
C HIS A 172 20.50 -33.91 -6.37
N GLU A 173 20.59 -35.23 -6.46
CA GLU A 173 20.19 -36.04 -7.62
C GLU A 173 19.19 -37.11 -7.16
N ILE A 174 17.95 -37.01 -7.64
CA ILE A 174 16.93 -38.04 -7.45
C ILE A 174 17.05 -39.01 -8.65
N PRO A 175 17.27 -40.31 -8.40
CA PRO A 175 17.39 -41.29 -9.47
C PRO A 175 16.19 -41.33 -10.42
N ASP A 176 16.44 -41.65 -11.68
CA ASP A 176 15.39 -41.90 -12.67
C ASP A 176 14.51 -43.09 -12.23
N GLU A 177 13.24 -42.80 -11.97
CA GLU A 177 12.17 -43.76 -11.69
C GLU A 177 11.06 -43.66 -12.76
N GLY A 178 11.37 -43.11 -13.93
CA GLY A 178 10.40 -42.88 -15.01
C GLY A 178 9.58 -41.61 -14.82
N GLN A 179 10.16 -40.57 -14.22
CA GLN A 179 9.53 -39.27 -14.04
C GLN A 179 9.36 -38.56 -15.38
N TRP A 180 8.28 -37.78 -15.49
CA TRP A 180 7.88 -37.04 -16.67
C TRP A 180 7.58 -35.60 -16.32
N ALA A 181 6.77 -35.39 -15.28
CA ALA A 181 6.39 -34.08 -14.81
C ALA A 181 6.98 -33.75 -13.43
N VAL A 182 7.25 -32.47 -13.19
CA VAL A 182 7.77 -31.97 -11.90
C VAL A 182 7.14 -30.64 -11.52
N THR A 183 6.88 -30.46 -10.23
CA THR A 183 6.53 -29.18 -9.61
C THR A 183 7.12 -29.12 -8.20
N ALA A 184 7.05 -27.96 -7.55
CA ALA A 184 7.53 -27.75 -6.20
C ALA A 184 6.56 -26.87 -5.42
N GLY A 185 6.35 -27.20 -4.14
CA GLY A 185 5.43 -26.48 -3.26
C GLY A 185 5.38 -27.04 -1.85
N ASP A 186 4.89 -26.25 -0.89
CA ASP A 186 4.85 -26.53 0.56
C ASP A 186 3.67 -27.44 0.92
N VAL A 187 3.79 -28.73 0.60
CA VAL A 187 2.73 -29.73 0.83
C VAL A 187 2.72 -30.26 2.26
N ASP A 188 3.74 -29.97 3.07
CA ASP A 188 3.84 -30.43 4.46
C ASP A 188 3.67 -29.30 5.52
N GLY A 189 3.62 -28.04 5.06
CA GLY A 189 3.26 -26.83 5.81
C GLY A 189 4.39 -26.30 6.68
N ASP A 190 5.65 -26.63 6.37
CA ASP A 190 6.81 -26.19 7.13
C ASP A 190 7.45 -24.89 6.59
N GLY A 191 6.99 -24.42 5.43
CA GLY A 191 7.42 -23.20 4.76
C GLY A 191 8.55 -23.40 3.76
N LEU A 192 8.92 -24.64 3.44
CA LEU A 192 9.85 -25.02 2.38
C LEU A 192 9.14 -25.90 1.35
N ASP A 193 9.60 -25.84 0.11
CA ASP A 193 8.95 -26.54 -0.99
C ASP A 193 9.45 -27.99 -1.09
N GLU A 194 8.50 -28.93 -1.08
CA GLU A 194 8.73 -30.30 -1.49
C GLU A 194 8.90 -30.43 -2.99
N ILE A 195 9.53 -31.53 -3.41
CA ILE A 195 9.66 -31.88 -4.83
C ILE A 195 8.61 -32.92 -5.18
N ILE A 196 7.63 -32.52 -6.00
CA ILE A 196 6.57 -33.40 -6.48
C ILE A 196 6.91 -33.89 -7.88
N LEU A 197 7.11 -35.21 -7.99
CA LEU A 197 7.45 -35.88 -9.23
C LEU A 197 6.31 -36.78 -9.67
N TYR A 198 5.93 -36.65 -10.94
CA TYR A 198 4.94 -37.52 -11.55
C TYR A 198 5.50 -38.22 -12.79
N GLY A 199 5.22 -39.51 -12.90
CA GLY A 199 5.82 -40.41 -13.87
C GLY A 199 5.02 -41.69 -14.01
N GLU A 200 5.68 -42.83 -13.78
CA GLU A 200 4.98 -44.08 -13.48
C GLU A 200 4.19 -44.01 -12.16
N LEU A 201 4.72 -43.27 -11.19
CA LEU A 201 4.19 -43.10 -9.85
C LEU A 201 4.22 -41.61 -9.50
N LEU A 202 3.23 -41.15 -8.73
CA LEU A 202 3.39 -39.92 -7.96
C LEU A 202 4.35 -40.19 -6.80
N THR A 203 5.42 -39.41 -6.72
CA THR A 203 6.48 -39.50 -5.71
C THR A 203 6.77 -38.09 -5.19
N ILE A 204 6.78 -37.92 -3.87
CA ILE A 204 7.01 -36.64 -3.22
C ILE A 204 8.23 -36.79 -2.33
N TYR A 205 9.22 -35.95 -2.57
CA TYR A 205 10.42 -35.84 -1.77
C TYR A 205 10.34 -34.58 -0.91
N ASP A 206 10.72 -34.75 0.35
CA ASP A 206 10.91 -33.72 1.36
C ASP A 206 11.97 -32.70 0.89
N ASP A 207 12.09 -31.61 1.63
CA ASP A 207 12.99 -30.51 1.33
C ASP A 207 14.49 -30.83 1.60
N ALA A 208 15.36 -29.82 1.47
CA ALA A 208 16.78 -29.96 1.79
C ALA A 208 17.07 -30.08 3.31
N LEU A 209 16.21 -29.55 4.18
CA LEU A 209 16.32 -29.66 5.64
C LEU A 209 16.13 -31.11 6.11
N ALA A 210 15.31 -31.88 5.39
CA ALA A 210 15.05 -33.29 5.59
C ALA A 210 15.96 -34.24 4.77
N ASP A 211 16.97 -33.72 4.07
CA ASP A 211 17.88 -34.48 3.19
C ASP A 211 17.13 -35.20 2.06
N PHE A 212 16.10 -34.54 1.51
CA PHE A 212 15.26 -35.04 0.43
C PHE A 212 14.67 -36.42 0.75
N ALA A 213 14.12 -36.58 1.95
CA ALA A 213 13.51 -37.83 2.38
C ALA A 213 12.28 -38.17 1.51
N LEU A 214 12.01 -39.45 1.25
CA LEU A 214 10.77 -39.81 0.59
C LEU A 214 9.58 -39.63 1.55
N LEU A 215 8.70 -38.66 1.29
CA LEU A 215 7.48 -38.41 2.05
C LEU A 215 6.37 -39.36 1.62
N TYR A 216 6.13 -39.41 0.31
CA TYR A 216 5.02 -40.16 -0.26
C TYR A 216 5.39 -40.80 -1.59
N GLN A 217 4.89 -42.02 -1.80
CA GLN A 217 4.93 -42.67 -3.09
C GLN A 217 3.68 -43.53 -3.25
N THR A 218 2.98 -43.33 -4.35
CA THR A 218 1.85 -44.18 -4.71
C THR A 218 2.32 -45.62 -4.93
N SER A 219 1.61 -46.61 -4.36
CA SER A 219 2.00 -48.02 -4.53
C SER A 219 1.46 -48.66 -5.82
N ASP A 220 0.32 -48.16 -6.29
CA ASP A 220 -0.39 -48.62 -7.47
C ASP A 220 -1.28 -47.46 -7.96
N PHE A 221 -0.71 -46.45 -8.63
CA PHE A 221 -1.56 -45.53 -9.40
C PHE A 221 -2.19 -46.34 -10.54
N TYR A 222 -3.48 -46.12 -10.82
CA TYR A 222 -4.38 -47.04 -11.56
C TYR A 222 -4.11 -47.09 -13.09
N ILE A 223 -2.85 -46.94 -13.51
CA ILE A 223 -2.38 -46.91 -14.91
C ILE A 223 -1.67 -48.23 -15.28
N GLN A 224 -1.71 -49.27 -14.42
CA GLN A 224 -0.98 -50.54 -14.65
C GLN A 224 -1.35 -51.34 -15.91
N ASP A 225 -2.50 -51.07 -16.54
CA ASP A 225 -2.93 -51.79 -17.76
C ASP A 225 -2.58 -51.06 -19.07
N LEU A 226 -1.85 -49.95 -19.00
CA LEU A 226 -1.66 -49.02 -20.12
C LEU A 226 -0.30 -49.20 -20.76
N TYR A 227 -0.28 -49.36 -22.08
CA TYR A 227 0.95 -49.52 -22.83
C TYR A 227 1.66 -48.15 -22.89
N TYR A 228 2.97 -48.17 -22.61
CA TYR A 228 3.85 -46.99 -22.53
C TYR A 228 3.87 -46.08 -23.77
N ASP A 229 3.40 -46.59 -24.91
CA ASP A 229 3.34 -45.86 -26.18
C ASP A 229 2.09 -44.96 -26.30
N ASP A 230 1.15 -45.04 -25.34
CA ASP A 230 -0.18 -44.43 -25.44
C ASP A 230 -0.38 -43.15 -24.59
N LEU A 231 0.59 -42.79 -23.74
CA LEU A 231 0.54 -41.59 -22.91
C LEU A 231 1.03 -40.36 -23.69
N LEU A 232 0.23 -39.28 -23.66
CA LEU A 232 0.48 -38.09 -24.48
C LEU A 232 0.88 -36.85 -23.69
N PHE A 233 0.22 -36.59 -22.56
CA PHE A 233 0.45 -35.38 -21.77
C PHE A 233 0.30 -35.70 -20.28
N GLN A 234 1.13 -35.02 -19.48
CA GLN A 234 1.07 -35.04 -18.04
C GLN A 234 1.49 -33.68 -17.53
N GLU A 235 0.79 -33.19 -16.53
CA GLU A 235 1.14 -31.97 -15.81
C GLU A 235 0.87 -32.23 -14.34
N VAL A 236 1.74 -31.68 -13.49
CA VAL A 236 1.57 -31.65 -12.04
C VAL A 236 1.77 -30.21 -11.58
N VAL A 237 0.86 -29.74 -10.74
CA VAL A 237 0.91 -28.40 -10.14
C VAL A 237 0.47 -28.49 -8.69
N CYS A 238 0.88 -27.54 -7.87
CA CYS A 238 0.47 -27.40 -6.47
C CYS A 238 -0.05 -25.99 -6.20
N GLY A 239 -0.91 -25.88 -5.18
CA GLY A 239 -1.56 -24.64 -4.75
C GLY A 239 -2.49 -24.89 -3.58
N ASN A 240 -2.85 -23.84 -2.85
CA ASN A 240 -3.66 -23.91 -1.63
C ASN A 240 -5.15 -23.76 -1.97
N ILE A 241 -5.88 -24.87 -2.08
CA ILE A 241 -7.28 -24.89 -2.53
C ILE A 241 -8.30 -25.04 -1.41
N ASP A 242 -7.87 -25.27 -0.16
CA ASP A 242 -8.78 -25.49 0.97
C ASP A 242 -8.53 -24.62 2.21
N ASN A 243 -7.47 -23.79 2.16
CA ASN A 243 -7.07 -22.81 3.16
C ASN A 243 -6.62 -23.43 4.49
N ASP A 244 -5.89 -24.54 4.44
CA ASP A 244 -5.30 -25.19 5.61
C ASP A 244 -3.80 -24.93 5.82
N GLU A 245 -3.22 -24.01 5.03
CA GLU A 245 -1.80 -23.62 4.96
C GLU A 245 -0.90 -24.61 4.22
N ASN A 246 -1.32 -25.87 3.99
CA ASN A 246 -0.57 -26.81 3.16
C ASN A 246 -1.08 -26.76 1.72
N GLU A 247 -0.18 -26.98 0.77
CA GLU A 247 -0.56 -27.01 -0.63
C GLU A 247 -1.10 -28.39 -1.08
N GLU A 248 -2.14 -28.35 -1.90
CA GLU A 248 -2.72 -29.51 -2.55
C GLU A 248 -2.10 -29.75 -3.93
N ILE A 249 -2.19 -30.99 -4.39
CA ILE A 249 -1.57 -31.43 -5.64
C ILE A 249 -2.65 -31.71 -6.68
N ALA A 250 -2.54 -31.09 -7.85
CA ALA A 250 -3.31 -31.46 -9.02
C ALA A 250 -2.47 -32.24 -10.03
N LEU A 251 -3.03 -33.36 -10.49
CA LEU A 251 -2.47 -34.19 -11.55
C LEU A 251 -3.39 -34.18 -12.75
N ALA A 252 -2.89 -33.71 -13.89
CA ALA A 252 -3.60 -33.78 -15.14
C ALA A 252 -2.93 -34.83 -16.05
N ILE A 253 -3.68 -35.80 -16.56
CA ILE A 253 -3.16 -36.86 -17.44
C ILE A 253 -4.02 -37.06 -18.66
N LYS A 254 -3.39 -37.20 -19.83
CA LYS A 254 -4.04 -37.57 -21.09
C LYS A 254 -3.37 -38.77 -21.74
N TRP A 255 -4.19 -39.71 -22.18
CA TRP A 255 -3.74 -40.95 -22.81
C TRP A 255 -4.72 -41.44 -23.87
N THR A 256 -4.21 -42.29 -24.74
CA THR A 256 -4.94 -42.94 -25.80
C THR A 256 -5.36 -44.35 -25.41
N LYS A 257 -6.52 -44.76 -25.88
CA LYS A 257 -7.01 -46.12 -25.75
C LYS A 257 -7.11 -46.72 -27.14
N ASP A 258 -6.10 -47.51 -27.53
CA ASP A 258 -6.14 -48.20 -28.82
C ASP A 258 -7.20 -49.32 -28.80
N SER A 259 -8.36 -49.04 -29.38
CA SER A 259 -9.45 -50.00 -29.56
C SER A 259 -9.40 -50.75 -30.91
N GLY A 260 -8.36 -50.50 -31.72
CA GLY A 260 -8.11 -51.19 -33.00
C GLY A 260 -8.86 -50.63 -34.22
N MET A 261 -9.68 -49.58 -34.09
CA MET A 261 -10.27 -48.83 -35.22
C MET A 261 -10.52 -47.33 -34.97
N VAL A 262 -10.59 -46.89 -33.71
CA VAL A 262 -10.71 -45.49 -33.29
C VAL A 262 -9.79 -45.28 -32.10
N THR A 263 -8.98 -44.23 -32.13
CA THR A 263 -8.18 -43.77 -30.99
C THR A 263 -9.09 -42.92 -30.13
N ASP A 264 -9.55 -43.47 -29.01
CA ASP A 264 -10.29 -42.69 -28.01
C ASP A 264 -9.27 -42.06 -27.07
N TYR A 265 -9.45 -40.79 -26.73
CA TYR A 265 -8.59 -40.08 -25.79
C TYR A 265 -9.35 -39.96 -24.47
N THR A 266 -8.70 -40.29 -23.37
CA THR A 266 -9.27 -40.06 -22.03
C THR A 266 -8.34 -39.15 -21.27
N SER A 267 -8.92 -38.14 -20.64
CA SER A 267 -8.19 -37.24 -19.74
C SER A 267 -8.75 -37.36 -18.33
N TYR A 268 -7.83 -37.35 -17.36
CA TYR A 268 -8.10 -37.39 -15.93
C TYR A 268 -7.48 -36.16 -15.29
N ILE A 269 -8.20 -35.56 -14.34
CA ILE A 269 -7.65 -34.57 -13.43
C ILE A 269 -7.95 -35.07 -12.01
N TRP A 270 -6.91 -35.29 -11.22
CA TRP A 270 -7.01 -35.66 -9.81
C TRP A 270 -6.53 -34.50 -8.96
N ILE A 271 -7.30 -34.17 -7.93
CA ILE A 271 -6.95 -33.19 -6.91
C ILE A 271 -6.76 -33.95 -5.61
N LEU A 272 -5.58 -33.83 -5.02
CA LEU A 272 -5.15 -34.54 -3.83
C LEU A 272 -4.90 -33.53 -2.71
N ASP A 273 -5.41 -33.85 -1.52
CA ASP A 273 -5.13 -33.14 -0.27
C ASP A 273 -3.65 -33.32 0.14
N HIS A 274 -3.16 -32.53 1.08
CA HIS A 274 -1.82 -32.66 1.68
C HIS A 274 -1.61 -34.02 2.37
N ASP A 275 -2.70 -34.64 2.87
CA ASP A 275 -2.69 -36.01 3.40
C ASP A 275 -2.74 -37.11 2.31
N TYR A 276 -2.67 -36.68 1.05
CA TYR A 276 -2.72 -37.45 -0.19
C TYR A 276 -4.06 -38.16 -0.41
N SER A 277 -5.11 -37.78 0.31
CA SER A 277 -6.46 -38.24 0.04
C SER A 277 -7.06 -37.52 -1.18
N GLU A 278 -7.87 -38.24 -1.94
CA GLU A 278 -8.52 -37.67 -3.13
C GLU A 278 -9.64 -36.70 -2.71
N LEU A 279 -9.48 -35.43 -3.08
CA LEU A 279 -10.51 -34.40 -2.92
C LEU A 279 -11.48 -34.42 -4.10
N LYS A 280 -10.97 -34.56 -5.32
CA LYS A 280 -11.79 -34.55 -6.54
C LYS A 280 -11.16 -35.30 -7.71
N GLU A 281 -12.02 -35.90 -8.53
CA GLU A 281 -11.67 -36.50 -9.82
C GLU A 281 -12.55 -35.92 -10.93
N TYR A 282 -11.93 -35.49 -12.04
CA TYR A 282 -12.58 -35.16 -13.30
C TYR A 282 -12.15 -36.14 -14.38
N THR A 283 -13.11 -36.60 -15.18
CA THR A 283 -12.83 -37.48 -16.33
C THR A 283 -13.57 -36.98 -17.56
N LYS A 284 -12.87 -36.88 -18.70
CA LYS A 284 -13.49 -36.60 -20.00
C LYS A 284 -12.97 -37.59 -21.03
N GLU A 285 -13.89 -38.21 -21.76
CA GLU A 285 -13.58 -38.99 -22.96
C GLU A 285 -13.81 -38.10 -24.19
N THR A 286 -12.83 -38.02 -25.09
CA THR A 286 -12.93 -37.27 -26.35
C THR A 286 -12.64 -38.19 -27.55
N GLU A 287 -13.45 -38.07 -28.60
CA GLU A 287 -13.26 -38.80 -29.87
C GLU A 287 -12.23 -38.10 -30.79
N ASN A 288 -11.82 -36.88 -30.45
CA ASN A 288 -10.84 -36.09 -31.21
C ASN A 288 -9.50 -36.04 -30.49
N ASP A 289 -8.44 -35.99 -31.30
CA ASP A 289 -7.05 -35.75 -30.93
C ASP A 289 -6.82 -34.28 -30.57
N ASP A 290 -7.58 -33.78 -29.61
CA ASP A 290 -7.34 -32.43 -29.08
C ASP A 290 -6.03 -32.53 -28.30
N HIS A 291 -4.93 -31.91 -28.73
CA HIS A 291 -3.60 -32.11 -28.13
C HIS A 291 -3.39 -31.33 -26.81
N ASN A 292 -4.47 -31.02 -26.10
CA ASN A 292 -4.44 -30.08 -25.00
C ASN A 292 -4.78 -30.71 -23.69
N LEU A 293 -3.81 -30.61 -22.80
CA LEU A 293 -3.98 -30.77 -21.38
C LEU A 293 -2.96 -29.86 -20.71
N ASP A 294 -3.47 -28.96 -19.88
CA ASP A 294 -2.66 -28.12 -19.01
C ASP A 294 -3.52 -27.75 -17.80
N ILE A 295 -2.90 -27.45 -16.68
CA ILE A 295 -3.56 -27.06 -15.45
C ILE A 295 -2.69 -26.04 -14.71
N THR A 296 -3.33 -25.08 -14.05
CA THR A 296 -2.67 -24.10 -13.17
C THR A 296 -3.61 -23.79 -12.02
N PHE A 297 -3.04 -23.29 -10.93
CA PHE A 297 -3.75 -22.70 -9.80
C PHE A 297 -3.64 -21.18 -9.84
N GLY A 298 -4.52 -20.50 -9.12
CA GLY A 298 -4.45 -19.06 -8.87
C GLY A 298 -5.66 -18.48 -8.11
N ASP A 299 -5.46 -17.40 -7.35
CA ASP A 299 -6.52 -16.69 -6.60
C ASP A 299 -7.33 -15.76 -7.51
N LEU A 300 -8.33 -16.32 -8.20
CA LEU A 300 -9.16 -15.60 -9.17
C LEU A 300 -10.26 -14.75 -8.51
N ASP A 301 -10.51 -14.91 -7.20
CA ASP A 301 -11.58 -14.25 -6.48
C ASP A 301 -11.19 -13.32 -5.31
N ASP A 302 -9.88 -13.18 -5.05
CA ASP A 302 -9.26 -12.37 -3.97
C ASP A 302 -9.77 -12.81 -2.59
N ASP A 303 -9.79 -14.13 -2.37
CA ASP A 303 -10.08 -14.73 -1.07
C ASP A 303 -8.90 -15.52 -0.46
N HIS A 304 -7.75 -15.49 -1.14
CA HIS A 304 -6.49 -16.15 -0.79
C HIS A 304 -6.60 -17.68 -0.76
N ILE A 305 -7.51 -18.22 -1.55
CA ILE A 305 -7.65 -19.65 -1.82
C ILE A 305 -7.58 -19.82 -3.33
N ASP A 306 -6.73 -20.73 -3.78
CA ASP A 306 -6.53 -20.96 -5.19
C ASP A 306 -7.73 -21.65 -5.82
N GLU A 307 -8.22 -21.07 -6.90
CA GLU A 307 -8.99 -21.82 -7.89
C GLU A 307 -8.05 -22.54 -8.85
N PHE A 308 -8.57 -23.56 -9.52
CA PHE A 308 -7.82 -24.21 -10.58
C PHE A 308 -8.48 -24.04 -11.94
N VAL A 309 -7.59 -23.86 -12.91
CA VAL A 309 -7.92 -23.63 -14.31
C VAL A 309 -7.28 -24.74 -15.11
N TYR A 310 -8.06 -25.38 -15.98
CA TYR A 310 -7.53 -26.45 -16.81
C TYR A 310 -8.01 -26.40 -18.26
N LEU A 311 -7.15 -26.88 -19.15
CA LEU A 311 -7.40 -27.02 -20.57
C LEU A 311 -7.78 -28.45 -20.92
N LEU A 312 -8.92 -28.62 -21.58
CA LEU A 312 -9.35 -29.91 -22.09
C LEU A 312 -10.25 -29.78 -23.32
N GLY A 313 -9.70 -29.17 -24.37
CA GLY A 313 -10.43 -28.75 -25.59
C GLY A 313 -11.28 -27.49 -25.40
N ASP A 314 -11.66 -27.19 -24.16
CA ASP A 314 -12.17 -25.90 -23.70
C ASP A 314 -11.33 -25.47 -22.48
N LEU A 315 -11.39 -24.18 -22.12
CA LEU A 315 -10.88 -23.69 -20.85
C LEU A 315 -11.95 -23.84 -19.76
N TYR A 316 -11.61 -24.49 -18.65
CA TYR A 316 -12.49 -24.70 -17.49
C TYR A 316 -11.94 -23.96 -16.28
N ILE A 317 -12.82 -23.29 -15.56
CA ILE A 317 -12.49 -22.53 -14.35
C ILE A 317 -13.35 -23.08 -13.22
N VAL A 318 -12.73 -23.47 -12.12
CA VAL A 318 -13.38 -24.18 -11.02
C VAL A 318 -13.14 -23.46 -9.69
N ASP A 319 -14.25 -23.11 -9.02
CA ASP A 319 -14.30 -22.47 -7.70
C ASP A 319 -13.91 -23.46 -6.62
N ASP A 320 -13.11 -23.03 -5.66
CA ASP A 320 -12.86 -23.74 -4.41
C ASP A 320 -14.08 -23.67 -3.46
N LYS A 321 -14.93 -22.62 -3.60
CA LYS A 321 -15.88 -22.17 -2.57
C LYS A 321 -16.74 -23.29 -1.99
N ASN A 322 -16.38 -23.67 -0.76
CA ASN A 322 -16.95 -24.76 0.06
C ASN A 322 -16.56 -26.19 -0.34
N THR A 323 -15.36 -26.46 -0.84
CA THR A 323 -14.81 -27.80 -1.15
C THR A 323 -15.60 -28.61 -2.19
N ASN A 324 -16.59 -28.00 -2.85
CA ASN A 324 -17.42 -28.72 -3.84
C ASN A 324 -16.79 -28.74 -5.23
N PHE A 325 -15.77 -27.90 -5.46
CA PHE A 325 -15.11 -27.71 -6.75
C PHE A 325 -16.15 -27.47 -7.85
N ASP A 326 -16.91 -26.39 -7.70
CA ASP A 326 -18.01 -26.05 -8.60
C ASP A 326 -17.44 -25.34 -9.83
N GLN A 327 -17.70 -25.88 -11.01
CA GLN A 327 -17.25 -25.26 -12.25
C GLN A 327 -17.96 -23.90 -12.47
N ILE A 328 -17.22 -22.80 -12.36
CA ILE A 328 -17.74 -21.42 -12.50
C ILE A 328 -18.01 -21.12 -13.96
N LYS A 329 -17.07 -21.50 -14.85
CA LYS A 329 -17.12 -21.11 -16.26
C LYS A 329 -16.45 -22.13 -17.17
N THR A 330 -16.95 -22.18 -18.40
CA THR A 330 -16.31 -22.85 -19.54
C THR A 330 -16.19 -21.87 -20.70
N ILE A 331 -15.02 -21.82 -21.32
CA ILE A 331 -14.76 -21.01 -22.51
C ILE A 331 -14.36 -21.96 -23.65
N SER A 332 -15.30 -22.19 -24.58
CA SER A 332 -15.09 -23.16 -25.68
C SER A 332 -14.40 -22.58 -26.91
N SER A 333 -14.47 -21.28 -27.11
CA SER A 333 -13.76 -20.55 -28.16
C SER A 333 -13.97 -19.06 -27.95
N TYR A 334 -13.05 -18.24 -28.46
CA TYR A 334 -13.22 -16.79 -28.41
C TYR A 334 -12.96 -16.14 -29.77
N SER A 335 -13.89 -15.30 -30.23
CA SER A 335 -13.73 -14.52 -31.45
C SER A 335 -13.07 -13.19 -31.12
N THR A 336 -11.83 -12.99 -31.53
CA THR A 336 -11.12 -11.72 -31.28
C THR A 336 -11.46 -10.70 -32.37
N SER A 337 -11.54 -9.41 -32.01
CA SER A 337 -11.76 -8.32 -32.95
C SER A 337 -10.44 -7.90 -33.61
N GLY A 338 -9.85 -8.77 -34.42
CA GLY A 338 -8.57 -8.47 -35.07
C GLY A 338 -7.83 -9.69 -35.63
N GLY A 339 -8.02 -10.87 -35.04
CA GLY A 339 -7.47 -12.13 -35.54
C GLY A 339 -8.20 -12.63 -36.78
N THR A 340 -7.48 -13.37 -37.63
CA THR A 340 -8.08 -14.06 -38.78
C THR A 340 -8.92 -15.26 -38.32
N TYR A 341 -8.60 -15.81 -37.13
CA TYR A 341 -9.19 -17.01 -36.55
C TYR A 341 -9.57 -16.79 -35.07
N PRO A 342 -10.62 -17.48 -34.58
CA PRO A 342 -10.90 -17.50 -33.14
C PRO A 342 -9.78 -18.21 -32.39
N ILE A 343 -9.59 -17.84 -31.12
CA ILE A 343 -8.75 -18.59 -30.18
C ILE A 343 -9.39 -19.97 -30.02
N ASP A 344 -8.60 -21.01 -30.33
CA ASP A 344 -9.00 -22.41 -30.32
C ASP A 344 -8.24 -23.16 -29.21
N PHE A 345 -8.99 -23.61 -28.21
CA PHE A 345 -8.46 -24.33 -27.05
C PHE A 345 -8.25 -25.83 -27.30
N SER A 346 -8.35 -26.29 -28.55
CA SER A 346 -8.06 -27.68 -28.93
C SER A 346 -6.60 -27.95 -29.36
N HIS A 347 -5.77 -26.91 -29.49
CA HIS A 347 -4.36 -26.96 -29.95
C HIS A 347 -3.37 -26.54 -28.88
N THR A 348 -2.19 -27.18 -28.86
CA THR A 348 -1.22 -27.13 -27.75
C THR A 348 -1.16 -25.75 -27.11
N GLY A 349 -1.43 -25.68 -25.81
CA GLY A 349 -1.45 -24.42 -25.09
C GLY A 349 -0.89 -24.54 -23.69
N LYS A 350 -0.49 -23.39 -23.16
CA LYS A 350 0.03 -23.20 -21.81
C LYS A 350 -0.83 -22.20 -21.04
N LEU A 351 -1.05 -22.49 -19.77
CA LEU A 351 -1.76 -21.69 -18.79
C LEU A 351 -0.80 -21.14 -17.76
N ALA A 352 -1.12 -19.96 -17.26
CA ALA A 352 -0.58 -19.39 -16.05
C ALA A 352 -1.64 -18.47 -15.43
N CYS A 353 -1.54 -18.24 -14.12
CA CYS A 353 -2.32 -17.24 -13.41
C CYS A 353 -1.39 -16.24 -12.73
N GLY A 354 -1.85 -15.00 -12.59
CA GLY A 354 -1.13 -13.94 -11.91
C GLY A 354 -1.84 -12.59 -11.97
N ASN A 355 -1.50 -11.66 -11.09
CA ASN A 355 -2.12 -10.34 -10.97
C ASN A 355 -1.50 -9.33 -11.95
N LEU A 356 -2.19 -9.10 -13.07
CA LEU A 356 -1.71 -8.26 -14.17
C LEU A 356 -2.36 -6.86 -14.22
N ASP A 357 -3.23 -6.54 -13.26
CA ASP A 357 -4.08 -5.33 -13.33
C ASP A 357 -4.39 -4.55 -12.05
N ASP A 358 -3.70 -4.85 -10.94
CA ASP A 358 -3.83 -4.17 -9.64
C ASP A 358 -5.21 -4.31 -8.98
N ASP A 359 -5.94 -5.39 -9.27
CA ASP A 359 -7.22 -5.68 -8.61
C ASP A 359 -7.17 -6.80 -7.54
N TYR A 360 -5.96 -7.33 -7.28
CA TYR A 360 -5.63 -8.44 -6.38
C TYR A 360 -6.22 -9.80 -6.77
N LYS A 361 -6.99 -9.86 -7.86
CA LYS A 361 -7.44 -11.13 -8.42
C LYS A 361 -6.49 -11.51 -9.51
N GLU A 362 -6.12 -12.77 -9.53
CA GLU A 362 -5.28 -13.29 -10.58
C GLU A 362 -6.06 -13.41 -11.89
N ASP A 363 -5.41 -13.02 -12.97
CA ASP A 363 -5.87 -13.14 -14.33
C ASP A 363 -5.37 -14.44 -14.94
N ILE A 364 -6.17 -15.01 -15.85
CA ILE A 364 -5.78 -16.24 -16.54
C ILE A 364 -5.08 -15.88 -17.83
N VAL A 365 -3.89 -16.43 -18.04
CA VAL A 365 -3.15 -16.28 -19.29
C VAL A 365 -3.13 -17.58 -20.05
N PHE A 366 -3.49 -17.51 -21.33
CA PHE A 366 -3.49 -18.65 -22.23
C PHE A 366 -2.61 -18.36 -23.44
N GLN A 367 -1.57 -19.16 -23.61
CA GLN A 367 -0.73 -19.18 -24.80
C GLN A 367 -1.11 -20.37 -25.68
N ASN A 368 -1.21 -20.19 -26.99
CA ASN A 368 -1.34 -21.31 -27.93
C ASN A 368 -0.81 -20.99 -29.33
N ILE A 369 -0.50 -22.05 -30.09
CA ILE A 369 -0.12 -21.95 -31.50
C ILE A 369 -1.28 -22.48 -32.35
N TRP A 370 -1.84 -21.63 -33.20
CA TRP A 370 -2.94 -22.00 -34.08
C TRP A 370 -2.90 -21.26 -35.41
N SER A 371 -3.12 -21.98 -36.51
CA SER A 371 -3.17 -21.41 -37.87
C SER A 371 -1.94 -20.55 -38.22
N ASP A 372 -0.75 -21.08 -37.93
CA ASP A 372 0.54 -20.40 -38.11
C ASP A 372 0.75 -19.15 -37.21
N GLU A 373 -0.12 -18.88 -36.23
CA GLU A 373 -0.03 -17.73 -35.30
C GLU A 373 0.24 -18.19 -33.87
N LEU A 374 1.23 -17.59 -33.19
CA LEU A 374 1.40 -17.70 -31.74
C LEU A 374 0.53 -16.65 -31.07
N ASN A 375 -0.50 -17.11 -30.37
CA ASN A 375 -1.48 -16.30 -29.69
C ASN A 375 -1.20 -16.31 -28.19
N LEU A 376 -1.42 -15.16 -27.56
CA LEU A 376 -1.43 -15.00 -26.11
C LEU A 376 -2.70 -14.24 -25.73
N ALA A 377 -3.48 -14.75 -24.80
CA ALA A 377 -4.74 -14.14 -24.37
C ALA A 377 -4.78 -14.04 -22.85
N VAL A 378 -5.15 -12.87 -22.35
CA VAL A 378 -5.35 -12.58 -20.93
C VAL A 378 -6.85 -12.50 -20.67
N PHE A 379 -7.35 -13.26 -19.71
CA PHE A 379 -8.75 -13.27 -19.28
C PHE A 379 -8.86 -12.66 -17.89
N ASN A 380 -9.62 -11.57 -17.78
CA ASN A 380 -9.73 -10.83 -16.54
C ASN A 380 -10.75 -11.47 -15.59
N SER A 381 -10.30 -11.91 -14.42
CA SER A 381 -11.14 -12.59 -13.42
C SER A 381 -12.17 -11.64 -12.80
N GLY A 382 -11.76 -10.40 -12.48
CA GLY A 382 -12.62 -9.30 -12.02
C GLY A 382 -13.76 -8.91 -12.97
N ASN A 383 -13.66 -9.24 -14.26
CA ASN A 383 -14.65 -8.95 -15.30
C ASN A 383 -15.29 -10.22 -15.89
N ASN A 384 -15.58 -11.20 -15.03
CA ASN A 384 -16.26 -12.44 -15.41
C ASN A 384 -15.51 -13.16 -16.55
N PHE A 385 -14.18 -13.20 -16.50
CA PHE A 385 -13.30 -13.89 -17.46
C PHE A 385 -13.58 -13.48 -18.92
N GLU A 386 -13.72 -12.18 -19.17
CA GLU A 386 -13.68 -11.61 -20.51
C GLU A 386 -12.22 -11.40 -20.94
N ILE A 387 -11.94 -11.42 -22.26
CA ILE A 387 -10.59 -11.14 -22.73
C ILE A 387 -10.26 -9.67 -22.48
N GLU A 388 -9.29 -9.47 -21.61
CA GLU A 388 -8.59 -8.22 -21.31
C GLU A 388 -7.72 -7.82 -22.50
N LYS A 389 -6.84 -8.74 -22.91
CA LYS A 389 -5.86 -8.50 -23.97
C LYS A 389 -5.62 -9.76 -24.82
N HIS A 390 -5.43 -9.54 -26.12
CA HIS A 390 -5.05 -10.57 -27.08
C HIS A 390 -3.84 -10.09 -27.88
N PHE A 391 -2.78 -10.89 -27.88
CA PHE A 391 -1.57 -10.67 -28.64
C PHE A 391 -1.43 -11.72 -29.73
N ILE A 392 -0.95 -11.27 -30.89
CA ILE A 392 -0.37 -12.14 -31.91
C ILE A 392 1.14 -11.89 -31.82
N LEU A 393 1.85 -12.76 -31.11
CA LEU A 393 3.28 -12.60 -30.81
C LEU A 393 4.14 -12.86 -32.05
N ASP A 394 3.69 -13.80 -32.88
CA ASP A 394 4.30 -14.13 -34.16
C ASP A 394 3.27 -14.69 -35.15
N SER A 395 3.64 -14.68 -36.43
CA SER A 395 2.81 -15.21 -37.52
C SER A 395 3.68 -15.97 -38.52
N SER A 396 3.05 -16.82 -39.34
CA SER A 396 3.73 -17.68 -40.33
C SER A 396 4.70 -18.71 -39.72
N MET A 397 4.35 -19.21 -38.53
CA MET A 397 4.99 -20.38 -37.93
C MET A 397 4.61 -21.65 -38.68
N ASP A 398 5.48 -22.65 -38.69
CA ASP A 398 5.13 -23.97 -39.19
C ASP A 398 4.35 -24.73 -38.09
N GLU A 399 3.09 -25.09 -38.38
CA GLU A 399 2.21 -25.79 -37.43
C GLU A 399 2.85 -27.04 -36.85
N ASP A 400 3.78 -27.71 -37.53
CA ASP A 400 4.41 -28.94 -37.01
C ASP A 400 5.34 -28.70 -35.79
N TYR A 401 5.53 -27.45 -35.32
CA TYR A 401 6.49 -27.06 -34.29
C TYR A 401 5.81 -26.30 -33.11
N TYR A 402 5.27 -27.06 -32.15
CA TYR A 402 4.41 -26.56 -31.08
C TYR A 402 5.10 -26.17 -29.76
N HIS A 403 6.42 -25.99 -29.73
CA HIS A 403 7.13 -25.82 -28.46
C HIS A 403 7.13 -24.37 -27.97
N HIS A 404 6.41 -24.13 -26.87
CA HIS A 404 6.31 -22.85 -26.18
C HIS A 404 6.25 -23.06 -24.67
N ALA A 405 6.57 -21.99 -23.94
CA ALA A 405 6.49 -21.91 -22.50
C ALA A 405 6.08 -20.49 -22.10
N LEU A 406 5.42 -20.40 -20.94
CA LEU A 406 4.82 -19.20 -20.37
C LEU A 406 5.13 -19.20 -18.87
N THR A 407 5.49 -18.04 -18.34
CA THR A 407 5.58 -17.79 -16.89
C THR A 407 5.07 -16.39 -16.59
N ILE A 408 4.69 -16.15 -15.34
CA ILE A 408 4.27 -14.85 -14.82
C ILE A 408 5.11 -14.56 -13.58
N GLY A 409 5.52 -13.32 -13.41
CA GLY A 409 6.32 -12.85 -12.28
C GLY A 409 6.56 -11.35 -12.39
N ASN A 410 7.05 -10.71 -11.34
CA ASN A 410 7.33 -9.29 -11.28
C ASN A 410 8.68 -8.97 -11.95
N LEU A 411 8.72 -8.73 -13.25
CA LEU A 411 9.95 -8.64 -14.05
C LEU A 411 10.60 -7.26 -14.09
N ASP A 412 9.90 -6.21 -13.66
CA ASP A 412 10.42 -4.84 -13.69
C ASP A 412 10.42 -4.13 -12.32
N SER A 413 10.24 -4.93 -11.26
CA SER A 413 10.24 -4.52 -9.85
C SER A 413 9.13 -3.51 -9.51
N ASP A 414 8.03 -3.52 -10.26
CA ASP A 414 6.82 -2.80 -9.89
C ASP A 414 5.93 -3.66 -8.96
N ALA A 415 4.67 -3.28 -8.71
CA ALA A 415 3.82 -4.02 -7.78
C ALA A 415 2.94 -5.08 -8.48
N GLN A 416 2.94 -5.09 -9.80
CA GLN A 416 2.22 -6.02 -10.63
C GLN A 416 3.16 -7.09 -11.17
N GLU A 417 2.54 -8.09 -11.79
CA GLU A 417 3.26 -9.14 -12.45
C GLU A 417 3.19 -8.96 -13.97
N GLU A 418 4.23 -9.43 -14.63
CA GLU A 418 4.41 -9.36 -16.07
C GLU A 418 4.44 -10.74 -16.69
N LEU A 419 4.23 -10.76 -18.01
CA LEU A 419 4.20 -12.00 -18.78
C LEU A 419 5.55 -12.25 -19.41
N ALA A 420 6.08 -13.46 -19.25
CA ALA A 420 7.26 -13.91 -19.96
C ALA A 420 6.95 -15.15 -20.79
N VAL A 421 7.31 -15.08 -22.08
CA VAL A 421 7.03 -16.14 -23.05
C VAL A 421 8.30 -16.56 -23.79
N SER A 422 8.47 -17.86 -23.96
CA SER A 422 9.54 -18.46 -24.75
C SER A 422 8.97 -19.42 -25.77
N TYR A 423 9.46 -19.39 -27.01
CA TYR A 423 8.95 -20.26 -28.07
C TYR A 423 9.96 -20.47 -29.19
N TYR A 424 9.90 -21.64 -29.84
CA TYR A 424 10.66 -21.88 -31.05
C TYR A 424 9.91 -21.36 -32.28
N PHE A 425 10.57 -20.51 -33.05
CA PHE A 425 10.07 -19.97 -34.30
C PHE A 425 10.79 -20.61 -35.49
N TYR A 426 10.03 -21.32 -36.34
CA TYR A 426 10.53 -21.91 -37.58
C TYR A 426 9.92 -21.20 -38.79
N PRO A 427 10.61 -20.22 -39.39
CA PRO A 427 10.12 -19.59 -40.60
C PRO A 427 10.15 -20.61 -41.75
N GLN A 428 9.12 -20.61 -42.62
CA GLN A 428 9.04 -21.53 -43.76
C GLN A 428 10.33 -21.51 -44.60
N GLY A 429 11.16 -22.56 -44.45
CA GLY A 429 12.43 -22.73 -45.16
C GLY A 429 13.67 -22.04 -44.55
N GLY A 430 13.61 -21.60 -43.29
CA GLY A 430 14.75 -21.06 -42.53
C GLY A 430 15.34 -22.02 -41.48
N SER A 431 16.31 -21.52 -40.71
CA SER A 431 16.76 -22.13 -39.45
C SER A 431 15.77 -21.79 -38.32
N GLY A 432 15.62 -22.69 -37.35
CA GLY A 432 14.85 -22.39 -36.14
C GLY A 432 15.50 -21.29 -35.31
N GLU A 433 14.68 -20.46 -34.70
CA GLU A 433 15.06 -19.41 -33.77
C GLU A 433 14.39 -19.72 -32.41
N LEU A 434 15.09 -19.61 -31.30
CA LEU A 434 14.44 -19.52 -29.99
C LEU A 434 14.15 -18.05 -29.72
N ARG A 435 12.90 -17.71 -29.42
CA ARG A 435 12.47 -16.35 -29.14
C ARG A 435 11.97 -16.24 -27.71
N PHE A 436 12.29 -15.11 -27.10
CA PHE A 436 11.84 -14.74 -25.77
C PHE A 436 11.22 -13.34 -25.83
N LYS A 437 10.12 -13.14 -25.12
CA LYS A 437 9.54 -11.81 -24.88
C LYS A 437 9.07 -11.68 -23.44
N SER A 438 9.35 -10.54 -22.82
CA SER A 438 8.64 -10.09 -21.63
C SER A 438 7.67 -8.96 -22.00
N ILE A 439 6.48 -9.00 -21.41
CA ILE A 439 5.37 -8.10 -21.69
C ILE A 439 4.88 -7.56 -20.36
N ASP A 440 4.89 -6.24 -20.29
CA ASP A 440 4.44 -5.41 -19.17
C ASP A 440 2.96 -5.63 -18.82
N ASP A 441 2.55 -5.07 -17.70
CA ASP A 441 1.21 -5.19 -17.13
C ASP A 441 0.15 -4.33 -17.86
N LYS A 442 -1.08 -4.30 -17.32
CA LYS A 442 -2.14 -3.42 -17.85
C LYS A 442 -1.86 -1.92 -17.64
N LEU A 443 -1.24 -1.52 -16.53
CA LEU A 443 -0.99 -0.13 -16.16
C LEU A 443 -0.04 0.55 -17.17
N GLU A 444 0.95 -0.18 -17.66
CA GLU A 444 1.88 0.25 -18.70
C GLU A 444 1.39 -0.12 -20.12
N ASN A 445 0.12 -0.51 -20.25
CA ASN A 445 -0.59 -0.81 -21.49
C ASN A 445 -0.02 -2.02 -22.26
N TRP A 446 0.54 -2.98 -21.55
CA TRP A 446 1.13 -4.20 -22.07
C TRP A 446 2.28 -3.92 -23.03
N ALA A 447 3.19 -3.02 -22.61
CA ALA A 447 4.39 -2.72 -23.37
C ALA A 447 5.26 -3.99 -23.51
N ILE A 448 6.04 -4.10 -24.57
CA ILE A 448 7.08 -5.14 -24.62
C ILE A 448 8.28 -4.55 -23.87
N ILE A 449 8.61 -5.13 -22.73
CA ILE A 449 9.78 -4.76 -21.91
C ILE A 449 11.03 -5.22 -22.67
N GLU A 450 11.04 -6.50 -23.04
CA GLU A 450 12.17 -7.10 -23.74
C GLU A 450 11.76 -8.09 -24.83
N GLU A 451 12.54 -8.14 -25.91
CA GLU A 451 12.45 -9.16 -26.95
C GLU A 451 13.86 -9.65 -27.33
N LYS A 452 14.05 -10.97 -27.33
CA LYS A 452 15.29 -11.60 -27.76
C LYS A 452 15.05 -12.69 -28.78
N ILE A 453 16.05 -12.86 -29.63
CA ILE A 453 16.07 -13.87 -30.68
C ILE A 453 17.44 -14.55 -30.65
N TYR A 454 17.42 -15.86 -30.46
CA TYR A 454 18.60 -16.71 -30.45
C TYR A 454 18.64 -17.55 -31.73
N ASP A 455 19.57 -17.20 -32.63
CA ASP A 455 19.85 -17.97 -33.84
C ASP A 455 20.49 -19.31 -33.47
N TYR A 456 19.74 -20.40 -33.57
CA TYR A 456 20.22 -21.71 -33.17
C TYR A 456 20.27 -22.64 -34.38
N GLN A 457 21.48 -22.86 -34.90
CA GLN A 457 21.72 -23.81 -35.99
C GLN A 457 21.83 -25.21 -35.38
N ASP A 458 20.99 -26.15 -35.83
CA ASP A 458 20.93 -27.56 -35.38
C ASP A 458 20.08 -27.85 -34.12
N ILE A 459 18.94 -27.18 -33.92
CA ILE A 459 17.97 -27.55 -32.87
C ILE A 459 17.32 -28.91 -33.21
N GLU A 460 17.45 -29.88 -32.30
CA GLU A 460 16.50 -30.97 -32.20
C GLU A 460 15.30 -30.50 -31.35
N TYR A 461 14.11 -30.94 -31.72
CA TYR A 461 12.80 -30.54 -31.19
C TYR A 461 12.72 -30.70 -29.67
N HIS A 462 13.13 -29.67 -28.93
CA HIS A 462 13.02 -29.61 -27.48
C HIS A 462 12.01 -28.52 -27.10
N GLN A 463 11.34 -28.73 -25.97
CA GLN A 463 10.47 -27.72 -25.38
C GLN A 463 11.36 -26.69 -24.67
N PRO A 464 11.18 -25.37 -24.90
CA PRO A 464 11.85 -24.38 -24.08
C PRO A 464 11.25 -24.45 -22.67
N ALA A 465 12.07 -24.17 -21.66
CA ALA A 465 11.57 -23.94 -20.32
C ALA A 465 11.84 -22.48 -19.94
N ILE A 466 10.85 -21.86 -19.29
CA ILE A 466 10.93 -20.52 -18.74
C ILE A 466 10.26 -20.53 -17.38
N PHE A 467 10.85 -19.84 -16.42
CA PHE A 467 10.34 -19.68 -15.07
C PHE A 467 10.89 -18.38 -14.48
N SER A 468 10.15 -17.82 -13.55
CA SER A 468 10.44 -16.62 -12.77
C SER A 468 10.77 -17.00 -11.32
N GLY A 469 11.56 -16.18 -10.65
CA GLY A 469 11.82 -16.30 -9.21
C GLY A 469 12.98 -15.40 -8.76
N ASP A 470 13.14 -15.28 -7.44
CA ASP A 470 14.30 -14.61 -6.83
C ASP A 470 15.49 -15.58 -6.77
N PHE A 471 16.47 -15.41 -7.67
CA PHE A 471 17.70 -16.23 -7.72
C PHE A 471 18.93 -15.52 -7.16
N ASP A 472 18.83 -14.27 -6.70
CA ASP A 472 19.99 -13.49 -6.28
C ASP A 472 19.96 -12.88 -4.88
N HIS A 473 18.85 -13.09 -4.19
CA HIS A 473 18.65 -12.78 -2.78
C HIS A 473 18.63 -11.28 -2.51
N ASP A 474 18.29 -10.47 -3.50
CA ASP A 474 17.98 -9.07 -3.25
C ASP A 474 16.60 -8.89 -2.60
N GLY A 475 15.73 -9.92 -2.68
CA GLY A 475 14.45 -10.07 -2.00
C GLY A 475 14.42 -9.72 -0.52
N ILE A 476 13.34 -9.06 -0.08
CA ILE A 476 13.04 -8.90 1.35
C ILE A 476 11.78 -9.67 1.71
N THR A 477 11.97 -10.73 2.49
CA THR A 477 10.86 -11.52 3.07
C THR A 477 10.73 -11.21 4.56
N LEU A 478 9.52 -10.83 4.99
CA LEU A 478 9.20 -10.46 6.37
C LEU A 478 8.14 -11.38 6.95
N LYS A 479 8.36 -12.00 8.11
CA LYS A 479 7.34 -12.79 8.83
C LYS A 479 6.66 -11.96 9.89
N TYR A 480 5.33 -11.90 9.89
CA TYR A 480 4.59 -11.25 10.96
C TYR A 480 4.79 -12.01 12.28
N THR A 481 5.20 -11.30 13.32
CA THR A 481 5.52 -11.93 14.62
C THR A 481 4.28 -12.21 15.49
N GLY A 482 3.07 -11.89 15.01
CA GLY A 482 1.84 -11.90 15.80
C GLY A 482 1.73 -10.75 16.82
N ILE A 483 2.73 -9.86 16.88
CA ILE A 483 2.75 -8.73 17.83
C ILE A 483 2.13 -7.51 17.18
N HIS A 484 1.11 -6.96 17.85
CA HIS A 484 0.48 -5.69 17.52
C HIS A 484 0.51 -4.80 18.77
N ASN A 485 1.02 -3.57 18.61
CA ASN A 485 0.98 -2.54 19.65
C ASN A 485 0.33 -1.27 19.14
N GLN A 486 -0.07 -0.43 20.09
CA GLN A 486 -0.52 0.92 19.80
C GLN A 486 0.38 1.92 20.50
N SER A 487 0.82 2.94 19.78
CA SER A 487 1.61 4.04 20.32
C SER A 487 0.95 5.37 19.98
N ILE A 488 1.14 6.38 20.84
CA ILE A 488 0.69 7.74 20.57
C ILE A 488 1.92 8.56 20.22
N SER A 489 1.82 9.35 19.14
CA SER A 489 2.88 10.27 18.74
C SER A 489 3.20 11.25 19.85
N THR A 490 4.43 11.77 19.84
CA THR A 490 4.72 12.97 20.62
C THR A 490 3.79 14.12 20.18
N PRO A 491 3.37 15.02 21.11
CA PRO A 491 2.57 16.18 20.76
C PRO A 491 3.21 17.03 19.66
N ARG A 492 2.53 17.26 18.54
CA ARG A 492 3.03 18.11 17.46
C ARG A 492 2.37 19.47 17.52
N ILE A 493 3.12 20.46 17.98
CA ILE A 493 2.66 21.84 18.04
C ILE A 493 2.69 22.43 16.65
N PHE A 494 1.58 23.01 16.21
CA PHE A 494 1.55 23.74 14.94
C PHE A 494 1.09 25.19 15.09
N THR A 495 0.43 25.55 16.20
CA THR A 495 0.00 26.93 16.44
C THR A 495 -0.04 27.29 17.93
N VAL A 496 0.39 28.49 18.27
CA VAL A 496 0.32 29.05 19.63
C VAL A 496 -0.38 30.42 19.57
N LEU A 497 -1.32 30.65 20.50
CA LEU A 497 -2.23 31.79 20.54
C LEU A 497 -1.97 32.67 21.76
N ALA A 498 -1.63 33.94 21.56
CA ALA A 498 -1.56 34.92 22.63
C ALA A 498 -2.96 35.21 23.19
N ALA A 499 -3.08 35.47 24.48
CA ALA A 499 -4.25 36.14 25.04
C ALA A 499 -4.41 37.54 24.40
N PRO A 500 -5.64 38.06 24.24
CA PRO A 500 -5.86 39.44 23.81
C PRO A 500 -5.28 40.44 24.83
N PRO A 501 -4.77 41.60 24.37
CA PRO A 501 -4.31 42.65 25.27
C PRO A 501 -5.49 43.19 26.05
N THR A 502 -5.52 42.92 27.35
CA THR A 502 -6.50 43.42 28.31
C THR A 502 -5.78 43.97 29.54
N ILE A 503 -6.48 44.72 30.39
CA ILE A 503 -5.89 45.32 31.60
C ILE A 503 -6.63 44.82 32.84
N THR A 504 -5.93 44.11 33.72
CA THR A 504 -6.53 43.57 34.94
C THR A 504 -6.89 44.68 35.91
N GLY A 505 -8.12 44.68 36.43
CA GLY A 505 -8.58 45.64 37.43
C GLY A 505 -9.22 46.91 36.86
N VAL A 506 -9.23 47.09 35.54
CA VAL A 506 -10.17 48.02 34.89
C VAL A 506 -11.45 47.31 34.50
N ASP A 507 -12.54 48.07 34.41
CA ASP A 507 -13.80 47.59 33.83
C ASP A 507 -13.57 47.45 32.32
N GLN A 508 -13.29 46.25 31.82
CA GLN A 508 -13.13 45.94 30.40
C GLN A 508 -14.04 44.75 30.04
N ASN A 509 -14.52 44.67 28.81
CA ASN A 509 -15.37 43.57 28.37
C ASN A 509 -14.58 42.27 28.13
N PHE A 510 -14.07 41.68 29.22
CA PHE A 510 -13.25 40.48 29.19
C PHE A 510 -13.97 39.26 28.60
N ALA A 511 -15.28 39.14 28.84
CA ALA A 511 -16.06 37.97 28.43
C ALA A 511 -16.16 37.78 26.91
N LEU A 512 -15.92 38.84 26.13
CA LEU A 512 -15.92 38.80 24.67
C LEU A 512 -14.53 39.08 24.08
N SER A 513 -13.48 39.08 24.91
CA SER A 513 -12.10 39.18 24.44
C SER A 513 -11.54 37.78 24.21
N GLY A 514 -10.91 37.56 23.05
CA GLY A 514 -10.29 36.29 22.71
C GLY A 514 -9.55 36.33 21.38
N THR A 515 -8.72 35.32 21.16
CA THR A 515 -7.94 35.11 19.92
C THR A 515 -8.46 33.86 19.25
N MET A 516 -8.53 33.86 17.93
CA MET A 516 -9.14 32.81 17.15
C MET A 516 -8.23 32.41 16.00
N TYR A 517 -8.15 31.10 15.77
CA TYR A 517 -7.45 30.46 14.67
C TYR A 517 -8.37 29.42 14.02
N GLY A 518 -8.49 29.43 12.69
CA GLY A 518 -9.31 28.46 11.96
C GLY A 518 -9.72 28.95 10.58
N THR A 519 -10.86 28.47 10.08
CA THR A 519 -11.42 28.91 8.79
C THR A 519 -12.22 30.19 8.93
N GLY A 520 -12.00 31.11 7.99
CA GLY A 520 -12.77 32.33 7.88
C GLY A 520 -14.21 32.09 7.45
N VAL A 521 -15.16 31.99 8.38
CA VAL A 521 -16.59 31.88 8.03
C VAL A 521 -17.13 33.24 7.57
N GLU A 522 -16.99 33.57 6.28
CA GLU A 522 -18.05 34.30 5.58
C GLU A 522 -19.05 33.28 5.02
N ASN A 523 -20.35 33.58 5.08
CA ASN A 523 -21.49 32.72 4.71
C ASN A 523 -21.52 32.26 3.23
N SER A 524 -20.48 31.60 2.74
CA SER A 524 -20.48 30.93 1.43
C SER A 524 -20.53 29.41 1.64
N GLU A 525 -21.46 28.75 0.96
CA GLU A 525 -21.82 27.34 1.13
C GLU A 525 -20.76 26.34 0.62
N THR A 526 -19.53 26.78 0.39
CA THR A 526 -18.43 25.95 -0.10
C THR A 526 -17.49 25.63 1.06
N SER A 527 -17.45 24.36 1.46
CA SER A 527 -16.48 23.79 2.40
C SER A 527 -15.07 24.14 1.94
N SER A 528 -14.46 25.13 2.58
CA SER A 528 -13.13 25.61 2.22
C SER A 528 -12.14 25.22 3.32
N ASN A 529 -10.98 24.72 2.90
CA ASN A 529 -10.01 24.07 3.79
C ASN A 529 -9.24 25.13 4.60
N GLY A 530 -9.17 24.94 5.93
CA GLY A 530 -8.42 25.80 6.84
C GLY A 530 -6.96 25.40 6.86
N TYR A 531 -6.66 24.20 7.34
CA TYR A 531 -5.32 23.63 7.30
C TYR A 531 -5.40 22.14 6.95
N SER A 532 -4.28 21.59 6.47
CA SER A 532 -4.11 20.20 6.11
C SER A 532 -2.89 19.63 6.81
N ILE A 533 -3.05 18.46 7.40
CA ILE A 533 -1.98 17.70 8.05
C ILE A 533 -1.89 16.34 7.40
N SER A 534 -0.72 15.98 6.88
CA SER A 534 -0.49 14.67 6.24
C SER A 534 0.41 13.79 7.10
N HIS A 535 0.04 12.51 7.23
CA HIS A 535 0.82 11.47 7.89
C HIS A 535 1.21 10.38 6.89
N GLY A 536 2.51 10.06 6.84
CA GLY A 536 3.03 8.93 6.06
C GLY A 536 3.12 7.62 6.86
N LEU A 537 3.19 6.51 6.13
CA LEU A 537 3.65 5.22 6.66
C LEU A 537 5.08 5.40 7.20
N SER A 538 5.43 4.71 8.29
CA SER A 538 6.80 4.70 8.79
C SER A 538 7.26 3.33 9.21
N VAL A 539 8.53 3.05 8.94
CA VAL A 539 9.19 1.76 9.21
C VAL A 539 10.26 1.95 10.27
N THR A 540 10.31 1.03 11.23
CA THR A 540 11.28 1.06 12.32
C THR A 540 11.99 -0.29 12.42
N VAL A 541 13.33 -0.31 12.37
CA VAL A 541 14.10 -1.56 12.48
C VAL A 541 14.84 -1.61 13.82
N LYS A 542 14.85 -2.80 14.45
CA LYS A 542 15.52 -3.02 15.73
C LYS A 542 17.03 -3.11 15.57
N LYS A 543 17.73 -2.13 16.14
CA LYS A 543 19.20 -2.12 16.23
C LYS A 543 19.69 -3.26 17.13
N GLN A 544 20.11 -4.38 16.55
CA GLN A 544 20.99 -5.29 17.27
C GLN A 544 22.37 -4.63 17.34
N LEU A 545 22.87 -4.39 18.56
CA LEU A 545 24.11 -3.66 18.84
C LEU A 545 25.35 -4.35 18.24
N PHE A 546 25.58 -4.17 16.94
CA PHE A 546 26.88 -4.45 16.33
C PHE A 546 27.80 -3.23 16.53
N PRO A 547 29.09 -3.41 16.87
CA PRO A 547 30.02 -2.32 17.22
C PRO A 547 30.46 -1.42 16.05
N PHE A 548 29.76 -1.43 14.91
CA PHE A 548 30.10 -0.66 13.72
C PHE A 548 28.88 0.11 13.18
N ASP A 549 28.82 1.42 13.42
CA ASP A 549 27.72 2.30 12.96
C ASP A 549 27.63 2.47 11.43
N LEU A 550 28.60 1.99 10.64
CA LEU A 550 28.67 2.22 9.19
C LEU A 550 27.82 1.25 8.34
N LEU A 551 27.58 0.03 8.81
CA LEU A 551 26.75 -0.96 8.09
C LEU A 551 25.25 -0.63 8.12
N ASN A 552 24.83 0.15 9.12
CA ASN A 552 23.41 0.44 9.39
C ASN A 552 22.82 1.49 8.43
N ILE A 553 23.66 2.37 7.86
CA ILE A 553 23.20 3.38 6.89
C ILE A 553 22.77 2.67 5.59
N HIS A 554 23.50 1.64 5.17
CA HIS A 554 23.18 0.89 3.95
C HIS A 554 21.87 0.11 4.08
N ALA A 555 21.69 -0.67 5.16
CA ALA A 555 20.44 -1.39 5.43
C ALA A 555 19.20 -0.48 5.42
N THR A 556 19.31 0.69 6.07
CA THR A 556 18.21 1.66 6.09
C THR A 556 17.96 2.25 4.70
N THR A 557 19.03 2.52 3.93
CA THR A 557 18.91 3.06 2.56
C THR A 557 18.33 2.05 1.58
N THR A 558 18.65 0.76 1.69
CA THR A 558 18.08 -0.31 0.87
C THR A 558 16.59 -0.46 1.17
N LEU A 559 16.21 -0.62 2.45
CA LEU A 559 14.80 -0.64 2.84
C LEU A 559 14.02 0.58 2.34
N ASN A 560 14.66 1.77 2.32
CA ASN A 560 14.02 2.97 1.79
C ASN A 560 13.75 2.88 0.30
N TRP A 561 14.66 2.31 -0.48
CA TRP A 561 14.47 2.16 -1.91
C TRP A 561 13.27 1.23 -2.17
N GLU A 562 13.20 0.09 -1.48
CA GLU A 562 12.07 -0.84 -1.58
C GLU A 562 10.72 -0.23 -1.13
N PHE A 563 10.72 0.53 -0.02
CA PHE A 563 9.53 1.25 0.44
C PHE A 563 9.16 2.47 -0.42
N GLU A 564 10.10 3.01 -1.19
CA GLU A 564 9.84 4.08 -2.16
C GLU A 564 9.15 3.55 -3.43
N GLN A 565 9.39 2.27 -3.79
CA GLN A 565 8.72 1.59 -4.90
C GLN A 565 7.30 1.16 -4.52
N THR A 566 7.09 0.71 -3.28
CA THR A 566 5.73 0.40 -2.80
C THR A 566 4.92 1.69 -2.61
N ASN A 567 3.76 1.80 -3.27
CA ASN A 567 2.84 2.95 -3.23
C ASN A 567 2.22 3.16 -1.82
N ALA A 568 3.01 3.50 -0.81
CA ALA A 568 2.50 3.58 0.56
C ALA A 568 1.60 4.81 0.77
N HIS A 569 0.44 4.54 1.36
CA HIS A 569 -0.66 5.49 1.50
C HIS A 569 -0.34 6.67 2.45
N THR A 570 -0.63 7.91 2.01
CA THR A 570 -0.58 9.11 2.85
C THR A 570 -1.99 9.50 3.32
N SER A 571 -2.22 9.49 4.63
CA SER A 571 -3.48 10.00 5.19
C SER A 571 -3.38 11.52 5.30
N THR A 572 -4.16 12.23 4.51
CA THR A 572 -4.27 13.69 4.60
C THR A 572 -5.55 14.07 5.34
N ILE A 573 -5.39 14.66 6.53
CA ILE A 573 -6.50 15.22 7.31
C ILE A 573 -6.64 16.68 6.95
N THR A 574 -7.72 17.01 6.26
CA THR A 574 -8.10 18.39 6.01
C THR A 574 -9.25 18.78 6.93
N THR A 575 -9.04 19.77 7.80
CA THR A 575 -10.05 20.20 8.77
C THR A 575 -10.35 21.69 8.70
N SER A 576 -11.61 22.04 8.94
CA SER A 576 -12.12 23.40 9.07
C SER A 576 -12.59 23.65 10.50
N THR A 577 -11.70 23.44 11.48
CA THR A 577 -12.02 23.63 12.91
C THR A 577 -11.57 25.01 13.38
N GLU A 578 -12.44 25.69 14.12
CA GLU A 578 -12.14 26.98 14.76
C GLU A 578 -11.75 26.79 16.23
N TYR A 579 -10.64 27.41 16.64
CA TYR A 579 -10.13 27.39 17.99
C TYR A 579 -10.09 28.82 18.56
N THR A 580 -10.86 29.08 19.62
CA THR A 580 -10.90 30.39 20.29
C THR A 580 -10.27 30.33 21.68
N THR A 581 -9.50 31.34 22.07
CA THR A 581 -8.96 31.54 23.43
C THR A 581 -9.88 32.44 24.27
N ASP A 582 -9.61 32.49 25.57
CA ASP A 582 -10.12 33.53 26.45
C ASP A 582 -9.08 34.66 26.65
N TYR A 583 -9.36 35.55 27.60
CA TYR A 583 -8.51 36.69 27.95
C TYR A 583 -7.47 36.39 29.07
N GLN A 584 -7.52 35.21 29.69
CA GLN A 584 -6.77 34.88 30.91
C GLN A 584 -5.48 34.14 30.63
N ASP A 585 -5.43 33.37 29.55
CA ASP A 585 -4.30 32.49 29.25
C ASP A 585 -3.87 32.56 27.79
N ASN A 586 -2.57 32.31 27.57
CA ASN A 586 -2.07 31.94 26.25
C ASN A 586 -2.37 30.46 26.01
N TYR A 587 -2.61 30.07 24.76
CA TYR A 587 -2.98 28.70 24.39
C TYR A 587 -2.03 28.11 23.36
N VAL A 588 -1.93 26.79 23.34
CA VAL A 588 -1.23 25.99 22.34
C VAL A 588 -2.23 25.04 21.68
N ILE A 589 -2.12 24.92 20.37
CA ILE A 589 -2.82 23.94 19.56
C ILE A 589 -1.77 22.97 19.04
N PHE A 590 -2.00 21.70 19.33
CA PHE A 590 -1.13 20.62 18.94
C PHE A 590 -1.97 19.40 18.59
N GLU A 591 -1.36 18.45 17.92
CA GLU A 591 -2.01 17.18 17.61
C GLU A 591 -1.22 15.98 18.12
N THR A 592 -1.90 14.84 18.17
CA THR A 592 -1.29 13.53 18.39
C THR A 592 -1.92 12.51 17.46
N VAL A 593 -1.12 11.57 16.97
CA VAL A 593 -1.58 10.46 16.13
C VAL A 593 -1.47 9.17 16.92
N LEU A 594 -2.51 8.34 16.89
CA LEU A 594 -2.43 6.96 17.35
C LEU A 594 -1.86 6.12 16.20
N TYR A 595 -0.76 5.41 16.41
CA TYR A 595 -0.19 4.48 15.45
C TYR A 595 -0.51 3.04 15.84
N ASP A 596 -0.97 2.26 14.87
CA ASP A 596 -1.02 0.79 14.97
C ASP A 596 0.31 0.24 14.46
N GLN A 597 1.01 -0.51 15.31
CA GLN A 597 2.36 -1.00 15.04
C GLN A 597 2.33 -2.52 14.88
N PHE A 598 2.69 -2.99 13.70
CA PHE A 598 2.78 -4.41 13.37
C PHE A 598 4.24 -4.80 13.28
N TYR A 599 4.65 -5.84 14.04
CA TYR A 599 6.05 -6.24 14.10
C TYR A 599 6.29 -7.46 13.23
N TYR A 600 7.36 -7.39 12.46
CA TYR A 600 7.82 -8.41 11.57
C TYR A 600 9.24 -8.84 11.94
N GLU A 601 9.64 -10.02 11.50
CA GLU A 601 10.99 -10.56 11.55
C GLU A 601 11.51 -10.71 10.14
N PHE A 602 12.73 -10.26 9.87
CA PHE A 602 13.37 -10.52 8.58
C PHE A 602 13.65 -12.02 8.45
N ILE A 603 13.09 -12.62 7.42
CA ILE A 603 13.30 -14.03 7.07
C ILE A 603 14.35 -14.15 5.97
N SER A 604 14.22 -13.33 4.92
CA SER A 604 15.23 -13.15 3.87
C SER A 604 15.55 -11.67 3.68
N HIS A 605 16.83 -11.38 3.42
CA HIS A 605 17.34 -10.05 3.13
C HIS A 605 18.80 -10.14 2.64
N ARG A 606 19.15 -9.45 1.54
CA ARG A 606 20.53 -9.36 0.98
C ARG A 606 21.65 -9.17 2.01
N ASN A 607 21.37 -8.34 3.01
CA ASN A 607 22.17 -8.25 4.23
C ASN A 607 21.77 -9.31 5.28
N GLU A 608 22.44 -10.46 5.27
CA GLU A 608 22.24 -11.57 6.21
C GLU A 608 22.22 -11.16 7.69
N SER A 609 22.88 -10.05 8.06
CA SER A 609 22.90 -9.58 9.46
C SER A 609 21.55 -9.05 9.97
N LEU A 610 20.61 -8.79 9.05
CA LEU A 610 19.24 -8.42 9.39
C LEU A 610 18.32 -9.63 9.59
N ILE A 611 18.65 -10.80 9.05
CA ILE A 611 17.84 -12.02 9.21
C ILE A 611 17.71 -12.35 10.71
N GLY A 612 16.47 -12.59 11.15
CA GLY A 612 16.10 -12.77 12.56
C GLY A 612 15.98 -11.47 13.38
N SER A 613 16.28 -10.31 12.80
CA SER A 613 16.04 -9.01 13.43
C SER A 613 14.59 -8.57 13.23
N GLN A 614 14.09 -7.69 14.11
CA GLN A 614 12.70 -7.24 14.09
C GLN A 614 12.55 -5.90 13.38
N MET A 615 11.48 -5.78 12.61
CA MET A 615 10.98 -4.56 12.01
C MET A 615 9.60 -4.24 12.55
N ALA A 616 9.19 -2.98 12.54
CA ALA A 616 7.85 -2.54 12.83
C ALA A 616 7.34 -1.63 11.69
N ILE A 617 6.15 -1.94 11.19
CA ILE A 617 5.39 -1.10 10.27
C ILE A 617 4.36 -0.33 11.10
N ASN A 618 4.43 1.00 11.07
CA ASN A 618 3.56 1.86 11.87
C ASN A 618 2.51 2.52 10.96
N LEU A 619 1.25 2.07 11.08
CA LEU A 619 0.11 2.64 10.37
C LEU A 619 -0.45 3.83 11.15
N PRO A 620 -0.49 5.06 10.59
CA PRO A 620 -1.08 6.20 11.26
C PRO A 620 -2.61 6.07 11.31
N GLY A 621 -3.18 6.13 12.51
CA GLY A 621 -4.61 6.28 12.75
C GLY A 621 -5.08 7.73 12.63
N THR A 622 -6.30 8.02 13.06
CA THR A 622 -6.86 9.38 13.00
C THR A 622 -6.16 10.32 13.99
N ALA A 623 -5.60 11.43 13.49
CA ALA A 623 -5.02 12.46 14.34
C ALA A 623 -6.09 13.12 15.22
N SER A 624 -5.72 13.40 16.47
CA SER A 624 -6.54 14.13 17.43
C SER A 624 -5.89 15.48 17.71
N ILE A 625 -6.69 16.54 17.62
CA ILE A 625 -6.21 17.92 17.81
C ILE A 625 -6.69 18.45 19.16
N TYR A 626 -5.77 19.03 19.91
CA TYR A 626 -5.99 19.52 21.27
C TYR A 626 -5.68 21.01 21.35
N LYS A 627 -6.38 21.69 22.27
CA LYS A 627 -6.14 23.08 22.62
C LYS A 627 -5.99 23.19 24.14
N TRP A 628 -4.79 23.48 24.61
CA TRP A 628 -4.48 23.64 26.03
C TRP A 628 -3.93 25.04 26.32
N THR A 629 -4.01 25.48 27.58
CA THR A 629 -3.24 26.67 28.00
C THR A 629 -1.76 26.34 27.95
N VAL A 630 -0.90 27.30 27.61
CA VAL A 630 0.57 27.11 27.57
C VAL A 630 1.10 26.55 28.90
N ASN A 631 0.63 27.06 30.03
CA ASN A 631 1.06 26.58 31.35
C ASN A 631 0.74 25.10 31.54
N TYR A 632 -0.50 24.69 31.26
CA TYR A 632 -0.90 23.29 31.36
C TYR A 632 -0.12 22.39 30.40
N PHE A 633 0.16 22.85 29.17
CA PHE A 633 0.98 22.09 28.23
C PHE A 633 2.40 21.87 28.76
N ASN A 634 3.12 22.92 29.14
CA ASN A 634 4.48 22.80 29.68
C ASN A 634 4.55 21.98 30.98
N GLU A 635 3.46 21.89 31.74
CA GLU A 635 3.37 21.04 32.94
C GLU A 635 3.07 19.55 32.62
N ASN A 636 2.56 19.24 31.41
CA ASN A 636 2.01 17.93 31.06
C ASN A 636 2.48 17.37 29.69
N ASN A 637 3.45 18.00 29.02
CA ASN A 637 4.02 17.61 27.73
C ASN A 637 5.09 16.51 27.85
N GLY A 638 5.41 16.06 29.07
CA GLY A 638 6.37 14.99 29.32
C GLY A 638 7.80 15.46 29.08
N ASP A 639 8.54 14.75 28.22
CA ASP A 639 9.89 15.14 27.80
C ASP A 639 9.88 16.02 26.53
N PHE A 640 8.71 16.33 25.98
CA PHE A 640 8.59 17.21 24.83
C PHE A 640 8.98 18.66 25.21
N PRO A 641 9.57 19.45 24.30
CA PRO A 641 10.00 20.80 24.66
C PRO A 641 8.86 21.74 25.08
N ASP A 642 9.17 22.61 26.04
CA ASP A 642 8.25 23.62 26.54
C ASP A 642 8.05 24.76 25.54
N ILE A 643 6.85 25.36 25.53
CA ILE A 643 6.67 26.68 24.92
C ILE A 643 7.44 27.71 25.76
N GLY A 644 8.43 28.33 25.14
CA GLY A 644 9.45 29.13 25.79
C GLY A 644 9.09 30.61 25.84
N ASN A 645 9.92 31.39 26.54
CA ASN A 645 9.69 32.82 26.70
C ASN A 645 9.94 33.62 25.41
N GLU A 646 10.60 33.03 24.42
CA GLU A 646 10.76 33.57 23.07
C GLU A 646 9.43 33.59 22.28
N THR A 647 8.46 32.74 22.65
CA THR A 647 7.13 32.73 22.03
C THR A 647 6.30 33.95 22.47
N PHE A 648 6.22 34.19 23.78
CA PHE A 648 5.43 35.29 24.35
C PHE A 648 6.23 36.08 25.37
N THR A 649 6.44 37.36 25.08
CA THR A 649 7.14 38.30 25.98
C THR A 649 6.18 39.16 26.81
N HIS A 650 4.87 39.06 26.54
CA HIS A 650 3.84 39.82 27.25
C HIS A 650 3.44 39.17 28.57
N THR A 651 2.86 39.99 29.45
CA THR A 651 2.18 39.54 30.66
C THR A 651 0.68 39.67 30.46
N VAL A 652 -0.04 38.55 30.59
CA VAL A 652 -1.51 38.54 30.43
C VAL A 652 -2.16 39.50 31.43
N GLY A 653 -3.13 40.27 30.95
CA GLY A 653 -3.80 41.30 31.75
C GLY A 653 -2.97 42.58 31.95
N GLN A 654 -1.85 42.77 31.24
CA GLN A 654 -1.08 44.01 31.21
C GLN A 654 -0.83 44.46 29.76
N ALA A 655 -1.80 45.14 29.13
CA ALA A 655 -1.74 45.52 27.71
C ALA A 655 -0.43 46.23 27.29
N TRP A 656 0.22 47.01 28.17
CA TRP A 656 1.47 47.73 27.86
C TRP A 656 2.72 46.83 27.79
N THR A 657 2.61 45.55 28.11
CA THR A 657 3.71 44.58 28.02
C THR A 657 3.75 43.84 26.69
N TYR A 658 2.73 44.02 25.84
CA TYR A 658 2.71 43.47 24.50
C TYR A 658 3.73 44.19 23.59
N PRO A 659 4.26 43.51 22.56
CA PRO A 659 5.17 44.11 21.58
C PRO A 659 4.69 45.47 21.07
N THR A 660 5.59 46.44 20.98
CA THR A 660 5.37 47.68 20.21
C THR A 660 5.45 47.38 18.70
N THR A 661 4.99 48.28 17.83
CA THR A 661 5.14 48.10 16.36
C THR A 661 6.59 47.87 15.95
N ASN A 662 7.55 48.53 16.60
CA ASN A 662 8.97 48.32 16.32
C ASN A 662 9.40 46.90 16.66
N GLN A 663 9.00 46.38 17.83
CA GLN A 663 9.29 44.99 18.24
C GLN A 663 8.57 43.98 17.34
N LYS A 664 7.32 44.24 16.97
CA LYS A 664 6.58 43.44 15.98
C LYS A 664 7.33 43.34 14.66
N ASN A 665 7.78 44.48 14.11
CA ASN A 665 8.53 44.50 12.85
C ASN A 665 9.86 43.73 12.99
N THR A 666 10.53 43.82 14.14
CA THR A 666 11.72 43.01 14.44
C THR A 666 11.39 41.52 14.43
N LEU A 667 10.35 41.07 15.15
CA LEU A 667 9.93 39.66 15.18
C LEU A 667 9.57 39.13 13.79
N LEU A 668 8.81 39.91 13.00
CA LEU A 668 8.47 39.53 11.62
C LEU A 668 9.71 39.42 10.73
N THR A 669 10.67 40.34 10.87
CA THR A 669 11.92 40.33 10.07
C THR A 669 12.83 39.17 10.46
N GLU A 670 12.97 38.90 11.76
CA GLU A 670 13.81 37.82 12.29
C GLU A 670 13.29 36.42 11.92
N ASN A 671 11.99 36.29 11.66
CA ASN A 671 11.34 35.03 11.32
C ASN A 671 10.87 34.95 9.85
N GLN A 672 11.24 35.92 9.01
CA GLN A 672 10.78 35.97 7.62
C GLN A 672 11.26 34.76 6.80
N GLU A 673 12.48 34.29 7.06
CA GLU A 673 13.07 33.14 6.36
C GLU A 673 12.40 31.80 6.74
N ASN A 674 11.66 31.76 7.86
CA ASN A 674 10.91 30.59 8.32
C ASN A 674 9.55 30.44 7.62
N GLY A 675 9.14 31.42 6.80
CA GLY A 675 7.81 31.49 6.20
C GLY A 675 6.69 31.84 7.19
N GLY A 676 5.47 32.06 6.68
CA GLY A 676 4.29 32.27 7.50
C GLY A 676 4.26 33.54 8.35
N THR A 677 4.80 34.66 7.85
CA THR A 677 4.79 35.95 8.55
C THR A 677 3.71 36.89 8.02
N TRP A 678 2.68 37.17 8.82
CA TRP A 678 1.54 38.00 8.41
C TRP A 678 1.21 39.06 9.46
N SER A 679 0.62 40.18 9.08
CA SER A 679 0.24 41.24 10.03
C SER A 679 -0.95 42.02 9.52
N ASP A 680 -1.88 42.37 10.40
CA ASP A 680 -2.80 43.45 10.11
C ASP A 680 -1.97 44.74 10.01
N THR A 681 -2.16 45.48 8.93
CA THR A 681 -1.51 46.78 8.69
C THR A 681 -2.27 47.92 9.36
N THR A 682 -3.48 47.65 9.82
CA THR A 682 -4.37 48.61 10.46
C THR A 682 -4.20 48.56 11.98
N LYS A 683 -4.07 49.73 12.58
CA LYS A 683 -4.11 49.89 14.03
C LYS A 683 -5.53 50.20 14.49
N HIS A 684 -6.00 49.50 15.51
CA HIS A 684 -7.36 49.63 16.02
C HIS A 684 -7.34 50.22 17.43
N PRO A 685 -7.89 51.42 17.66
CA PRO A 685 -8.01 51.97 19.01
C PRO A 685 -9.04 51.16 19.80
N VAL A 686 -8.74 50.76 21.05
CA VAL A 686 -9.71 50.10 21.93
C VAL A 686 -10.93 50.99 22.14
N GLY A 687 -12.14 50.42 22.19
CA GLY A 687 -13.38 51.17 22.31
C GLY A 687 -13.72 51.57 23.74
N GLN A 688 -14.66 52.50 23.88
CA GLN A 688 -15.21 52.94 25.16
C GLN A 688 -16.62 52.37 25.33
N GLY A 689 -16.85 51.56 26.36
CA GLY A 689 -18.18 51.03 26.64
C GLY A 689 -18.17 49.59 27.08
N GLY A 690 -19.06 48.79 26.49
CA GLY A 690 -19.17 47.35 26.70
C GLY A 690 -19.25 46.57 25.39
N GLY A 691 -18.79 47.15 24.28
CA GLY A 691 -18.63 46.47 23.00
C GLY A 691 -17.31 45.72 22.91
N THR A 692 -16.90 45.45 21.68
CA THR A 692 -15.62 44.83 21.30
C THR A 692 -15.14 45.41 19.98
N ILE A 693 -13.84 45.25 19.73
CA ILE A 693 -13.20 45.53 18.45
C ILE A 693 -12.43 44.29 18.02
N SER A 694 -12.59 43.90 16.76
CA SER A 694 -11.92 42.74 16.17
C SER A 694 -11.01 43.18 15.03
N THR A 695 -9.84 42.55 14.95
CA THR A 695 -8.86 42.64 13.86
C THR A 695 -8.69 41.24 13.27
N ARG A 696 -8.43 41.15 11.97
CA ARG A 696 -8.30 39.89 11.25
C ARG A 696 -7.11 39.93 10.30
N VAL A 697 -6.42 38.82 10.18
CA VAL A 697 -5.47 38.52 9.12
C VAL A 697 -6.06 37.37 8.32
N ASP A 698 -6.37 37.62 7.05
CA ASP A 698 -7.02 36.66 6.17
C ASP A 698 -6.03 36.25 5.07
N LEU A 699 -5.67 34.96 5.00
CA LEU A 699 -4.71 34.50 3.99
C LEU A 699 -5.26 34.59 2.57
N GLN A 700 -6.58 34.67 2.39
CA GLN A 700 -7.20 34.80 1.08
C GLN A 700 -6.90 36.18 0.45
N GLU A 701 -6.69 37.19 1.30
CA GLU A 701 -6.41 38.57 0.88
C GLU A 701 -4.91 38.83 0.65
N ILE A 702 -4.05 37.84 0.92
CA ILE A 702 -2.59 37.96 0.82
C ILE A 702 -2.10 37.16 -0.39
N GLU A 703 -1.50 37.84 -1.37
CA GLU A 703 -0.84 37.21 -2.54
C GLU A 703 0.47 36.55 -2.09
N GLU A 704 0.46 35.23 -1.88
CA GLU A 704 1.63 34.43 -1.47
C GLU A 704 1.78 33.15 -2.28
N THR A 705 3.00 32.63 -2.32
CA THR A 705 3.34 31.36 -2.98
C THR A 705 2.99 30.17 -2.09
N THR A 706 2.72 29.00 -2.68
CA THR A 706 2.41 27.75 -1.94
C THR A 706 3.50 27.36 -0.92
N GLN A 707 4.76 27.74 -1.18
CA GLN A 707 5.89 27.52 -0.27
C GLN A 707 5.83 28.39 0.99
N GLU A 708 5.23 29.59 0.95
CA GLU A 708 5.11 30.47 2.12
C GLU A 708 4.01 30.02 3.09
N ARG A 709 3.11 29.15 2.62
CA ARG A 709 1.95 28.60 3.35
C ARG A 709 2.12 27.16 3.80
N THR A 710 3.26 26.54 3.53
CA THR A 710 3.54 25.16 3.92
C THR A 710 4.87 25.11 4.65
N PHE A 711 4.90 24.51 5.84
CA PHE A 711 6.16 24.06 6.41
C PHE A 711 6.11 22.54 6.57
N SER A 712 7.11 21.88 5.99
CA SER A 712 7.33 20.45 6.10
C SER A 712 8.37 20.22 7.20
N VAL A 713 8.09 19.30 8.13
CA VAL A 713 9.08 18.89 9.12
C VAL A 713 9.45 17.44 8.80
N GLY A 714 10.62 17.25 8.20
CA GLY A 714 11.18 15.90 7.99
C GLY A 714 11.39 15.24 9.35
N TRP A 715 10.86 14.02 9.53
CA TRP A 715 10.91 13.32 10.81
C TRP A 715 11.46 11.90 10.66
N SER A 716 12.36 11.54 11.59
CA SER A 716 12.83 10.19 11.88
C SER A 716 12.10 9.68 13.12
N ALA A 717 11.30 8.63 12.93
CA ALA A 717 10.27 8.26 13.88
C ALA A 717 10.76 7.58 15.16
N GLY A 718 11.29 8.30 16.14
CA GLY A 718 11.71 7.71 17.42
C GLY A 718 10.54 7.14 18.25
N PHE A 719 9.98 6.01 17.83
CA PHE A 719 9.00 5.26 18.60
C PHE A 719 9.74 4.44 19.66
N GLU A 720 9.45 4.66 20.94
CA GLU A 720 9.84 3.76 22.02
C GLU A 720 8.95 2.51 21.99
N ALA A 721 9.00 1.73 20.90
CA ALA A 721 8.10 0.61 20.66
C ALA A 721 8.56 -0.71 21.34
N PHE A 722 9.53 -0.66 22.25
CA PHE A 722 10.04 -1.83 22.99
C PHE A 722 10.40 -1.43 24.43
N GLN A 723 10.39 -2.39 25.37
CA GLN A 723 10.94 -2.18 26.73
C GLN A 723 12.45 -1.82 26.71
N GLU A 724 13.10 -1.99 25.57
CA GLU A 724 14.44 -1.53 25.23
C GLU A 724 14.29 -0.50 24.10
N LYS A 725 14.95 0.67 24.17
CA LYS A 725 14.75 1.73 23.16
C LYS A 725 15.09 1.23 21.75
N LEU A 726 14.17 1.39 20.80
CA LEU A 726 14.50 1.34 19.37
C LEU A 726 15.16 2.67 19.01
N ASP A 727 16.31 2.60 18.35
CA ASP A 727 17.15 3.79 18.16
C ASP A 727 16.96 4.47 16.79
N ILE A 728 16.28 3.85 15.81
CA ILE A 728 16.20 4.40 14.45
C ILE A 728 14.86 4.04 13.80
N SER A 729 14.10 5.05 13.39
CA SER A 729 13.03 4.91 12.39
C SER A 729 13.22 5.96 11.33
N TYR A 730 12.92 5.60 10.08
CA TYR A 730 13.18 6.44 8.93
C TYR A 730 11.91 6.57 8.08
N VAL A 731 11.81 7.67 7.33
CA VAL A 731 10.73 7.95 6.39
C VAL A 731 11.39 8.38 5.07
N GLY A 732 11.04 7.69 3.97
CA GLY A 732 11.69 7.80 2.64
C GLY A 732 11.90 9.23 2.15
N GLU A 733 13.01 9.48 1.46
CA GLU A 733 13.55 10.83 1.23
C GLU A 733 13.16 11.42 -0.14
N LYS A 734 12.72 10.60 -1.12
CA LYS A 734 12.63 11.06 -2.51
C LYS A 734 11.24 11.40 -3.07
N SER A 735 10.15 10.85 -2.53
CA SER A 735 8.78 11.26 -2.89
C SER A 735 7.98 11.84 -1.71
N TRP A 736 8.41 11.58 -0.48
CA TRP A 736 7.74 12.04 0.74
C TRP A 736 8.58 13.12 1.41
N SER A 737 8.40 14.37 1.02
CA SER A 737 9.19 15.50 1.56
C SER A 737 9.04 15.73 3.08
N SER A 738 8.18 14.95 3.77
CA SER A 738 8.20 14.76 5.22
C SER A 738 7.13 13.74 5.63
N ALA A 739 7.40 12.93 6.67
CA ALA A 739 6.40 12.08 7.35
C ALA A 739 5.18 12.87 7.87
N TYR A 740 5.41 14.17 8.10
CA TYR A 740 4.49 15.12 8.69
C TYR A 740 4.61 16.48 7.99
N THR A 741 3.56 16.90 7.27
CA THR A 741 3.48 18.25 6.69
C THR A 741 2.30 19.00 7.27
N VAL A 742 2.49 20.28 7.61
CA VAL A 742 1.40 21.21 7.90
C VAL A 742 1.31 22.23 6.76
N SER A 743 0.16 22.23 6.08
CA SER A 743 -0.15 23.23 5.05
C SER A 743 -1.33 24.10 5.48
N PHE A 744 -1.19 25.40 5.38
CA PHE A 744 -2.25 26.37 5.67
C PHE A 744 -2.97 26.70 4.38
N GLY A 745 -4.26 26.39 4.33
CA GLY A 745 -5.12 26.70 3.21
C GLY A 745 -5.35 28.20 3.07
N GLU A 746 -5.70 28.64 1.86
CA GLU A 746 -5.95 30.06 1.55
C GLU A 746 -7.08 30.66 2.41
N ASN A 747 -7.94 29.83 2.99
CA ASN A 747 -9.08 30.26 3.81
C ASN A 747 -8.76 30.31 5.32
N THR A 748 -7.48 30.11 5.70
CA THR A 748 -7.07 30.31 7.08
C THR A 748 -7.26 31.77 7.47
N ALA A 749 -7.95 32.00 8.58
CA ALA A 749 -8.13 33.31 9.16
C ALA A 749 -7.66 33.32 10.61
N TYR A 750 -6.94 34.37 10.96
CA TYR A 750 -6.54 34.68 12.32
C TYR A 750 -7.35 35.90 12.77
N GLN A 751 -8.03 35.82 13.90
CA GLN A 751 -8.84 36.93 14.41
C GLN A 751 -8.50 37.21 15.87
N GLY A 752 -8.31 38.48 16.19
CA GLY A 752 -8.16 38.94 17.56
C GLY A 752 -9.29 39.87 17.96
N THR A 753 -9.93 39.63 19.09
CA THR A 753 -11.01 40.46 19.63
C THR A 753 -10.65 41.01 21.00
N VAL A 754 -10.74 42.33 21.15
CA VAL A 754 -10.47 43.06 22.41
C VAL A 754 -11.73 43.78 22.86
N GLY A 755 -12.11 43.57 24.11
CA GLY A 755 -13.26 44.22 24.73
C GLY A 755 -13.04 45.70 25.03
N ASP A 756 -14.10 46.49 24.91
CA ASP A 756 -14.09 47.92 25.24
C ASP A 756 -13.76 48.17 26.71
N ILE A 757 -13.14 49.32 26.99
CA ILE A 757 -12.87 49.80 28.36
C ILE A 757 -14.04 50.67 28.83
N GLY A 758 -14.50 50.41 30.05
CA GLY A 758 -15.53 51.14 30.75
C GLY A 758 -15.15 52.61 30.94
N LYS A 759 -16.15 53.48 30.84
CA LYS A 759 -15.99 54.95 30.82
C LYS A 759 -15.07 55.52 31.91
N LYS A 760 -15.07 54.91 33.09
CA LYS A 760 -14.27 55.37 34.24
C LYS A 760 -12.76 55.26 34.00
N TYR A 761 -12.34 54.25 33.25
CA TYR A 761 -10.93 53.90 33.06
C TYR A 761 -10.41 54.26 31.67
N TYR A 762 -11.30 54.53 30.71
CA TYR A 762 -10.95 54.74 29.31
C TYR A 762 -9.88 55.82 29.09
N GLU A 763 -10.05 57.01 29.67
CA GLU A 763 -9.09 58.12 29.48
C GLU A 763 -7.68 57.82 30.02
N ASP A 764 -7.60 56.95 31.03
CA ASP A 764 -6.33 56.61 31.69
C ASP A 764 -5.68 55.35 31.11
N TYR A 765 -6.44 54.50 30.40
CA TYR A 765 -6.01 53.16 30.01
C TYR A 765 -6.29 52.81 28.54
N SER A 766 -6.70 53.76 27.70
CA SER A 766 -6.86 53.53 26.26
C SER A 766 -5.54 53.21 25.56
N TYR A 767 -5.58 52.34 24.56
CA TYR A 767 -4.47 51.98 23.69
C TYR A 767 -4.99 51.63 22.29
N SER A 768 -4.07 51.51 21.34
CA SER A 768 -4.31 50.89 20.03
C SER A 768 -3.67 49.52 19.98
N PHE A 769 -4.24 48.59 19.21
CA PHE A 769 -3.68 47.26 19.02
C PHE A 769 -3.83 46.77 17.57
N GLY A 770 -3.09 45.72 17.23
CA GLY A 770 -3.26 44.96 16.00
C GLY A 770 -2.78 43.52 16.17
N LEU A 771 -3.05 42.67 15.17
CA LEU A 771 -2.69 41.25 15.16
C LEU A 771 -1.54 41.00 14.19
N PHE A 772 -0.68 40.03 14.52
CA PHE A 772 0.33 39.53 13.62
C PHE A 772 0.64 38.05 13.90
N VAL A 773 1.22 37.39 12.92
CA VAL A 773 1.55 35.97 12.90
C VAL A 773 2.99 35.82 12.41
N TYR A 774 3.75 34.90 13.00
CA TYR A 774 5.10 34.55 12.58
C TYR A 774 5.42 33.11 12.95
N THR A 775 6.37 32.49 12.26
CA THR A 775 6.79 31.10 12.51
C THR A 775 8.10 31.07 13.29
N ILE A 776 8.13 30.39 14.43
CA ILE A 776 9.35 30.11 15.18
C ILE A 776 9.89 28.75 14.73
N VAL A 777 11.20 28.67 14.53
CA VAL A 777 11.97 27.41 14.36
C VAL A 777 13.03 27.36 15.46
N ARG A 778 13.05 26.30 16.26
CA ARG A 778 14.08 26.05 17.29
C ARG A 778 14.99 24.91 16.87
N GLU A 779 16.15 25.22 16.31
CA GLU A 779 17.11 24.21 15.84
C GLU A 779 17.79 23.43 16.98
N ASP A 780 17.84 23.97 18.21
CA ASP A 780 18.61 23.42 19.33
C ASP A 780 17.90 22.29 20.12
N GLU A 781 16.65 21.94 19.80
CA GLU A 781 15.82 21.01 20.59
C GLU A 781 15.81 19.55 20.10
N GLY A 782 16.77 19.18 19.25
CA GLY A 782 16.90 17.82 18.73
C GLY A 782 17.48 17.82 17.31
N ALA A 783 17.49 16.66 16.65
CA ALA A 783 18.00 16.55 15.28
C ALA A 783 17.14 17.31 14.24
N GLU A 784 15.93 17.74 14.59
CA GLU A 784 14.88 18.10 13.61
C GLU A 784 14.23 19.48 13.84
N GLY A 785 14.53 20.11 14.98
CA GLY A 785 14.00 21.42 15.37
C GLY A 785 12.49 21.49 15.63
N LEU A 786 12.06 22.37 16.53
CA LEU A 786 10.65 22.61 16.81
C LEU A 786 10.12 23.81 16.00
N THR A 787 9.15 23.57 15.12
CA THR A 787 8.56 24.61 14.25
C THR A 787 7.07 24.80 14.53
N TYR A 788 6.63 26.04 14.77
CA TYR A 788 5.21 26.36 14.96
C TYR A 788 4.90 27.84 14.68
N GLN A 789 3.63 28.11 14.35
CA GLN A 789 3.13 29.49 14.19
C GLN A 789 2.78 30.12 15.53
N VAL A 790 3.04 31.42 15.65
CA VAL A 790 2.71 32.25 16.80
C VAL A 790 1.77 33.36 16.36
N ILE A 791 0.57 33.37 16.93
CA ILE A 791 -0.42 34.43 16.73
C ILE A 791 -0.33 35.37 17.92
N ASN A 792 0.08 36.61 17.67
CA ASN A 792 0.40 37.57 18.72
C ASN A 792 -0.18 38.96 18.42
N TYR A 793 -0.18 39.82 19.44
CA TYR A 793 -0.66 41.20 19.36
C TYR A 793 0.46 42.18 19.55
N TRP A 794 0.32 43.33 18.91
CA TRP A 794 1.14 44.49 19.21
C TRP A 794 0.27 45.62 19.76
N VAL A 795 0.83 46.43 20.65
CA VAL A 795 0.13 47.53 21.34
C VAL A 795 0.91 48.84 21.17
N GLU A 796 0.18 49.92 20.90
CA GLU A 796 0.69 51.29 20.79
C GLU A 796 -0.26 52.30 21.45
N ASP A 797 0.15 53.57 21.46
CA ASP A 797 -0.65 54.70 21.97
C ASP A 797 -1.10 54.53 23.44
N TYR A 798 -0.41 53.67 24.22
CA TYR A 798 -0.66 53.52 25.65
C TYR A 798 0.07 54.61 26.44
N TYR A 799 -0.71 55.51 27.05
CA TYR A 799 -0.19 56.60 27.88
C TYR A 799 -0.56 56.44 29.37
N GLY A 800 -1.12 55.29 29.73
CA GLY A 800 -1.62 55.00 31.06
C GLY A 800 -0.55 54.62 32.08
N PRO A 801 -0.94 54.40 33.35
CA PRO A 801 -0.05 53.85 34.38
C PRO A 801 0.48 52.47 33.98
N LEU A 802 1.78 52.21 34.17
CA LEU A 802 2.39 50.89 33.94
C LEU A 802 2.18 49.91 35.10
N GLU A 803 1.13 50.12 35.87
CA GLU A 803 0.74 49.31 37.01
C GLU A 803 -0.77 49.09 36.97
N ASN A 804 -1.19 47.87 37.31
CA ASN A 804 -2.61 47.58 37.44
C ASN A 804 -3.22 48.49 38.52
N PRO A 805 -4.43 49.06 38.30
CA PRO A 805 -5.07 49.92 39.28
C PRO A 805 -5.26 49.17 40.61
N THR A 806 -4.56 49.60 41.65
CA THR A 806 -4.64 49.03 43.02
C THR A 806 -5.87 49.52 43.79
N GLY A 807 -6.91 49.98 43.08
CA GLY A 807 -8.18 50.35 43.70
C GLY A 807 -8.74 49.18 44.51
N PRO A 808 -9.51 49.44 45.60
CA PRO A 808 -10.17 48.36 46.31
C PRO A 808 -10.97 47.60 45.27
N ILE A 809 -10.55 46.36 45.00
CA ILE A 809 -11.26 45.44 44.13
C ILE A 809 -12.68 45.48 44.66
N GLY A 810 -13.56 46.16 43.94
CA GLY A 810 -14.97 46.15 44.22
C GLY A 810 -15.37 44.73 43.94
N VAL A 811 -15.23 43.86 44.95
CA VAL A 811 -15.68 42.48 44.90
C VAL A 811 -17.07 42.58 44.29
N PRO A 812 -17.31 41.99 43.11
CA PRO A 812 -18.61 42.13 42.48
C PRO A 812 -19.62 41.62 43.51
N PHE A 813 -20.44 42.53 44.03
CA PHE A 813 -21.40 42.27 45.10
C PHE A 813 -22.56 41.36 44.64
N ILE A 814 -22.35 40.66 43.52
CA ILE A 814 -23.30 39.81 42.84
C ILE A 814 -23.02 38.33 43.17
N SER A 815 -21.78 37.87 43.36
CA SER A 815 -21.58 36.42 43.62
C SER A 815 -21.95 36.00 45.05
N THR A 816 -21.69 36.81 46.07
CA THR A 816 -22.06 36.47 47.46
C THR A 816 -23.56 36.54 47.70
N LEU A 817 -24.29 37.43 47.03
CA LEU A 817 -25.75 37.50 47.14
C LEU A 817 -26.43 36.31 46.44
N TRP A 818 -25.92 35.87 45.28
CA TRP A 818 -26.41 34.68 44.58
C TRP A 818 -26.02 33.37 45.30
N ILE A 819 -24.84 33.30 45.91
CA ILE A 819 -24.47 32.16 46.78
C ILE A 819 -25.33 32.14 48.04
N PHE A 820 -25.60 33.29 48.67
CA PHE A 820 -26.54 33.36 49.81
C PHE A 820 -27.98 33.00 49.40
N LEU A 821 -28.44 33.42 48.22
CA LEU A 821 -29.75 33.05 47.68
C LEU A 821 -29.81 31.56 47.34
N ALA A 822 -28.79 30.99 46.71
CA ALA A 822 -28.71 29.57 46.38
C ALA A 822 -28.64 28.69 47.64
N VAL A 823 -27.81 29.07 48.62
CA VAL A 823 -27.73 28.38 49.92
C VAL A 823 -29.05 28.53 50.69
N SER A 824 -29.69 29.70 50.67
CA SER A 824 -31.01 29.90 51.31
C SER A 824 -32.12 29.10 50.62
N LEU A 825 -32.10 29.01 49.28
CA LEU A 825 -33.04 28.23 48.49
C LEU A 825 -32.84 26.72 48.73
N PHE A 826 -31.58 26.26 48.78
CA PHE A 826 -31.24 24.87 49.11
C PHE A 826 -31.67 24.52 50.55
N THR A 827 -31.44 25.42 51.51
CA THR A 827 -31.88 25.25 52.91
C THR A 827 -33.41 25.22 53.02
N ALA A 828 -34.12 26.07 52.26
CA ALA A 828 -35.59 26.08 52.22
C ALA A 828 -36.16 24.79 51.61
N ILE A 829 -35.58 24.29 50.52
CA ILE A 829 -35.96 23.01 49.88
C ILE A 829 -35.69 21.83 50.83
N THR A 830 -34.55 21.82 51.51
CA THR A 830 -34.20 20.76 52.48
C THR A 830 -35.14 20.76 53.68
N THR A 831 -35.54 21.94 54.17
CA THR A 831 -36.48 22.10 55.29
C THR A 831 -37.91 21.67 54.89
N LEU A 832 -38.36 22.00 53.67
CA LEU A 832 -39.65 21.55 53.12
C LEU A 832 -39.68 20.03 52.92
N THR A 833 -38.56 19.42 52.51
CA THR A 833 -38.45 17.97 52.30
C THR A 833 -38.45 17.20 53.62
N LEU A 834 -37.84 17.76 54.68
CA LEU A 834 -37.86 17.19 56.03
C LEU A 834 -39.24 17.33 56.70
N HIS A 835 -39.95 18.44 56.50
CA HIS A 835 -41.30 18.63 57.05
C HIS A 835 -42.36 17.72 56.38
N ARG A 836 -42.13 17.33 55.11
CA ARG A 836 -42.98 16.36 54.39
C ARG A 836 -42.73 14.90 54.83
N LYS A 837 -41.60 14.61 55.48
CA LYS A 837 -41.29 13.30 56.07
C LYS A 837 -41.80 13.13 57.52
N SER A 838 -42.15 14.20 58.24
CA SER A 838 -42.70 14.11 59.60
C SER A 838 -44.24 14.16 59.66
N SER A 839 -44.93 14.12 58.53
CA SER A 839 -46.40 14.12 58.43
C SER A 839 -46.96 12.91 57.64
N LYS A 840 -46.19 11.81 57.59
CA LYS A 840 -46.69 10.48 57.23
C LYS A 840 -46.47 9.51 58.37
#